data_AF-A0A2V9T6L1-F1
#
_entry.id   AF-A0A2V9T6L1-F1
#
_cell.length_a   1.000
_cell.length_b   1.000
_cell.length_c   1.000
_cell.angle_alpha   90.00
_cell.angle_beta   90.00
_cell.angle_gamma   90.00
#
_symmetry.space_group_name_H-M   'P 1'
#
loop_
_entity.id
_entity.type
_entity.pdbx_description
1 polymer ?
#
loop_
_entity_poly.entity_id
_entity_poly.type
_entity_poly.pdbx_seq_one_letter_code
_entity_poly.pdbx_strand_id
1 'polypeptide(L)'
;MALRKQSTTVPIGRPIANTRVYVLDAQLQPVPAGVAGELYIAGAGVTAGYLGQPERTEERFLVDPFATTAEARMYRTGDVARYLEDGNVEFLGRVDDQVKVRGFRIELGEIEAALLRQWGVKQAVVLGRDDKDTLEKRIVAYVVLDRRNPTDSETLLACLKEQLPEFMLPSAVVVLEKLPLTSNGKVDRMALPKPEESAGQQKTYVAPSTPTEQIVAMIWAEVLRVQQMGCLDDFFQMGGHSLLATQVVSRLRRTLNVELPLRALFECSTVAKLSKHIDDTRRAPESLSVPAITRVSREQALPLSFAQQRLWILDQMEPNNPLYNVPRPIRIAGPLNPDALQKSLNQIVVRHESLRTRFHTVDGQPVQLIEESVNLPVEIADLSLIPEPEREAEARRLAAEEAVRPFNLTHVPLLRAKLLRLAAEDHVLLLTMHHIVSDAWSAAVFQQEFSAFYEAFSRGTSATLPELTIQYADYAHWQRQWLQGKTLETQLAFWRNQLAGAPPLLKLPTDRPRPPMRTFRGGHHTAALPKSLVEGLKLLTQRQSVTLFMTLFAVFQMLLACYSGQEDIVIGTDVANRPNLETERLIGFFINLLPLRCNLSGNPTFGALLGRLRETTLACYAHQDMPFDKLVEELRPERNLSQNPLTQVLFVMQNTPRATKEFCGLKLSRFEMPITQSKFDVAVFASENDKEMNFHWVYSADLFGPATISSMSRHYENLLRSVVARPESRLDTFEMFSPEEKEKQSADKKERKQSHIKKLMTAEPKVVSFAETKAHGE
;
A
#
# COMPACT_ATOMS: atom_id res chain seq x y z
N MET A 1 -15.58 -53.82 -0.45
CA MET A 1 -15.57 -52.85 0.67
C MET A 1 -14.94 -51.56 0.15
N ALA A 2 -15.75 -50.68 -0.44
CA ALA A 2 -15.28 -49.46 -1.10
C ALA A 2 -15.14 -48.34 -0.05
N LEU A 3 -13.92 -47.83 0.13
CA LEU A 3 -13.64 -46.66 0.96
C LEU A 3 -14.24 -45.43 0.28
N ARG A 4 -15.34 -44.91 0.85
CA ARG A 4 -15.90 -43.59 0.53
C ARG A 4 -14.82 -42.53 0.76
N LYS A 5 -14.44 -41.77 -0.28
CA LYS A 5 -13.80 -40.46 -0.13
C LYS A 5 -14.77 -39.57 0.66
N GLN A 6 -14.49 -39.30 1.94
CA GLN A 6 -15.13 -38.21 2.66
C GLN A 6 -14.48 -36.90 2.18
N SER A 7 -15.19 -36.11 1.37
CA SER A 7 -14.91 -34.68 1.29
C SER A 7 -15.49 -34.05 2.55
N THR A 8 -14.64 -33.50 3.41
CA THR A 8 -15.10 -32.71 4.56
C THR A 8 -15.51 -31.33 4.08
N THR A 9 -16.75 -31.20 3.61
CA THR A 9 -17.41 -29.93 3.31
C THR A 9 -17.68 -29.19 4.62
N VAL A 10 -17.17 -27.96 4.74
CA VAL A 10 -17.42 -27.13 5.93
C VAL A 10 -18.88 -26.67 5.90
N PRO A 11 -19.70 -26.95 6.94
CA PRO A 11 -21.11 -26.54 6.96
C PRO A 11 -21.24 -25.02 7.05
N ILE A 12 -22.35 -24.48 6.53
CA ILE A 12 -22.64 -23.03 6.54
C ILE A 12 -23.20 -22.55 7.89
N GLY A 13 -23.37 -23.46 8.86
CA GLY A 13 -23.77 -23.16 10.23
C GLY A 13 -25.29 -23.17 10.45
N ARG A 14 -25.73 -22.49 11.51
CA ARG A 14 -27.14 -22.35 11.90
C ARG A 14 -27.70 -20.96 11.54
N PRO A 15 -29.02 -20.80 11.39
CA PRO A 15 -29.63 -19.49 11.12
C PRO A 15 -29.30 -18.47 12.22
N ILE A 16 -29.12 -17.21 11.82
CA ILE A 16 -28.96 -16.08 12.76
C ILE A 16 -30.29 -15.71 13.42
N ALA A 17 -30.25 -14.83 14.44
CA ALA A 17 -31.45 -14.37 15.14
C ALA A 17 -32.52 -13.83 14.17
N ASN A 18 -33.79 -14.15 14.46
CA ASN A 18 -34.96 -13.75 13.66
C ASN A 18 -34.95 -14.23 12.19
N THR A 19 -34.13 -15.24 11.86
CA THR A 19 -34.06 -15.85 10.53
C THR A 19 -34.40 -17.33 10.63
N ARG A 20 -35.28 -17.79 9.75
CA ARG A 20 -35.65 -19.20 9.57
C ARG A 20 -35.09 -19.67 8.24
N VAL A 21 -34.62 -20.91 8.23
CA VAL A 21 -34.10 -21.55 7.04
C VAL A 21 -34.89 -22.82 6.83
N TYR A 22 -35.40 -23.02 5.62
CA TYR A 22 -36.11 -24.23 5.24
C TYR A 22 -35.33 -24.95 4.14
N VAL A 23 -35.28 -26.27 4.21
CA VAL A 23 -34.83 -27.10 3.10
C VAL A 23 -36.07 -27.79 2.56
N LEU A 24 -36.50 -27.42 1.36
CA LEU A 24 -37.77 -27.84 0.77
C LEU A 24 -37.55 -28.70 -0.49
N ASP A 25 -38.52 -29.56 -0.77
CA ASP A 25 -38.61 -30.28 -2.04
C ASP A 25 -39.27 -29.44 -3.16
N ALA A 26 -39.45 -30.05 -4.33
CA ALA A 26 -40.05 -29.39 -5.49
C ALA A 26 -41.54 -29.03 -5.30
N GLN A 27 -42.20 -29.57 -4.27
CA GLN A 27 -43.59 -29.30 -3.88
C GLN A 27 -43.66 -28.31 -2.71
N LEU A 28 -42.54 -27.65 -2.37
CA LEU A 28 -42.38 -26.71 -1.26
C LEU A 28 -42.70 -27.35 0.10
N GLN A 29 -42.47 -28.65 0.27
CA GLN A 29 -42.61 -29.35 1.55
C GLN A 29 -41.23 -29.53 2.23
N PRO A 30 -41.15 -29.41 3.57
CA PRO A 30 -39.89 -29.62 4.29
C PRO A 30 -39.38 -31.06 4.13
N VAL A 31 -38.09 -31.21 3.81
CA VAL A 31 -37.45 -32.53 3.74
C VAL A 31 -36.86 -32.94 5.11
N PRO A 32 -36.78 -34.25 5.42
CA PRO A 32 -36.13 -34.73 6.65
C PRO A 32 -34.65 -34.35 6.74
N ALA A 33 -34.12 -34.30 7.98
CA ALA A 33 -32.68 -34.10 8.20
C ALA A 33 -31.85 -35.17 7.45
N GLY A 34 -30.73 -34.75 6.85
CA GLY A 34 -29.88 -35.57 6.00
C GLY A 34 -30.30 -35.64 4.52
N VAL A 35 -31.54 -35.26 4.18
CA VAL A 35 -32.04 -35.24 2.79
C VAL A 35 -31.74 -33.90 2.13
N ALA A 36 -31.25 -33.95 0.89
CA ALA A 36 -30.98 -32.75 0.10
C ALA A 36 -32.28 -32.15 -0.44
N GLY A 37 -32.41 -30.83 -0.33
CA GLY A 37 -33.47 -30.05 -0.94
C GLY A 37 -33.00 -28.63 -1.25
N GLU A 38 -33.87 -27.81 -1.81
CA GLU A 38 -33.56 -26.42 -2.10
C GLU A 38 -33.71 -25.56 -0.84
N LEU A 39 -32.78 -24.61 -0.65
CA LEU A 39 -32.69 -23.77 0.53
C LEU A 39 -33.54 -22.50 0.38
N TYR A 40 -34.40 -22.25 1.36
CA TYR A 40 -35.26 -21.06 1.45
C TYR A 40 -34.98 -20.30 2.75
N ILE A 41 -35.00 -18.97 2.69
CA ILE A 41 -34.73 -18.10 3.84
C ILE A 41 -35.97 -17.28 4.16
N ALA A 42 -36.42 -17.27 5.40
CA ALA A 42 -37.57 -16.50 5.88
C ALA A 42 -37.22 -15.69 7.14
N GLY A 43 -38.04 -14.69 7.46
CA GLY A 43 -37.87 -13.84 8.64
C GLY A 43 -37.32 -12.45 8.34
N ALA A 44 -36.73 -11.80 9.34
CA ALA A 44 -36.42 -10.37 9.30
C ALA A 44 -35.38 -9.96 8.24
N GLY A 45 -34.58 -10.91 7.75
CA GLY A 45 -33.58 -10.67 6.71
C GLY A 45 -34.13 -10.66 5.27
N VAL A 46 -35.41 -10.99 5.06
CA VAL A 46 -36.03 -10.97 3.73
C VAL A 46 -36.43 -9.54 3.37
N THR A 47 -35.89 -9.02 2.27
CA THR A 47 -36.14 -7.66 1.77
C THR A 47 -37.39 -7.58 0.89
N ALA A 48 -37.76 -6.37 0.47
CA ALA A 48 -38.96 -6.12 -0.34
C ALA A 48 -38.88 -6.68 -1.77
N GLY A 49 -37.69 -7.01 -2.29
CA GLY A 49 -37.51 -7.50 -3.65
C GLY A 49 -36.37 -6.85 -4.43
N TYR A 50 -36.40 -7.01 -5.75
CA TYR A 50 -35.45 -6.41 -6.69
C TYR A 50 -35.98 -5.07 -7.22
N LEU A 51 -35.15 -4.03 -7.16
CA LEU A 51 -35.50 -2.69 -7.64
C LEU A 51 -35.79 -2.70 -9.14
N GLY A 52 -37.00 -2.28 -9.53
CA GLY A 52 -37.43 -2.19 -10.93
C GLY A 52 -37.66 -3.54 -11.64
N GLN A 53 -37.71 -4.65 -10.89
CA GLN A 53 -37.87 -6.01 -11.45
C GLN A 53 -39.00 -6.77 -10.72
N PRO A 54 -40.29 -6.42 -10.95
CA PRO A 54 -41.42 -7.03 -10.24
C PRO A 54 -41.57 -8.52 -10.55
N GLU A 55 -41.44 -8.93 -11.81
CA GLU A 55 -41.57 -10.35 -12.23
C GLU A 55 -40.54 -11.24 -11.52
N ARG A 56 -39.28 -10.80 -11.47
CA ARG A 56 -38.20 -11.53 -10.79
C ARG A 56 -38.36 -11.54 -9.27
N THR A 57 -39.00 -10.49 -8.73
CA THR A 57 -39.34 -10.42 -7.31
C THR A 57 -40.42 -11.45 -6.97
N GLU A 58 -41.47 -11.57 -7.77
CA GLU A 58 -42.52 -12.57 -7.57
C GLU A 58 -41.98 -14.01 -7.72
N GLU A 59 -41.05 -14.24 -8.64
CA GLU A 59 -40.41 -15.55 -8.84
C GLU A 59 -39.57 -16.01 -7.63
N ARG A 60 -38.89 -15.07 -6.95
CA ARG A 60 -37.91 -15.38 -5.90
C ARG A 60 -38.37 -15.10 -4.47
N PHE A 61 -39.31 -14.18 -4.26
CA PHE A 61 -39.84 -13.77 -2.95
C PHE A 61 -41.26 -14.30 -2.77
N LEU A 62 -41.34 -15.61 -2.50
CA LEU A 62 -42.58 -16.35 -2.37
C LEU A 62 -43.29 -16.04 -1.04
N VAL A 63 -44.60 -16.31 -0.98
CA VAL A 63 -45.34 -16.32 0.28
C VAL A 63 -44.78 -17.45 1.15
N ASP A 64 -44.47 -17.17 2.42
CA ASP A 64 -43.99 -18.18 3.39
C ASP A 64 -45.19 -18.99 3.92
N PRO A 65 -45.41 -20.25 3.49
CA PRO A 65 -46.55 -21.04 3.94
C PRO A 65 -46.41 -21.53 5.39
N PHE A 66 -45.23 -21.35 6.00
CA PHE A 66 -44.92 -21.79 7.36
C PHE A 66 -44.98 -20.64 8.39
N ALA A 67 -45.33 -19.44 7.94
CA ALA A 67 -45.50 -18.29 8.81
C ALA A 67 -46.92 -18.19 9.37
N THR A 68 -47.04 -17.58 10.54
CA THR A 68 -48.34 -17.26 11.17
C THR A 68 -48.98 -15.97 10.64
N THR A 69 -48.26 -15.21 9.81
CA THR A 69 -48.74 -13.94 9.21
C THR A 69 -48.84 -14.07 7.70
N ALA A 70 -49.98 -13.64 7.13
CA ALA A 70 -50.27 -13.79 5.71
C ALA A 70 -49.34 -12.97 4.78
N GLU A 71 -48.65 -11.95 5.32
CA GLU A 71 -47.73 -11.10 4.57
C GLU A 71 -46.27 -11.61 4.59
N ALA A 72 -45.98 -12.66 5.35
CA ALA A 72 -44.62 -13.18 5.46
C ALA A 72 -44.12 -13.74 4.12
N ARG A 73 -42.88 -13.42 3.81
CA ARG A 73 -42.21 -13.87 2.60
C ARG A 73 -41.02 -14.77 2.93
N MET A 74 -40.75 -15.70 2.02
CA MET A 74 -39.53 -16.48 1.98
C MET A 74 -38.80 -16.27 0.66
N TYR A 75 -37.48 -16.19 0.72
CA TYR A 75 -36.61 -16.03 -0.43
C TYR A 75 -36.07 -17.39 -0.91
N ARG A 76 -36.29 -17.69 -2.18
CA ARG A 76 -35.78 -18.88 -2.88
C ARG A 76 -34.32 -18.66 -3.32
N THR A 77 -33.38 -19.33 -2.65
CA THR A 77 -31.94 -19.05 -2.85
C THR A 77 -31.37 -19.68 -4.12
N GLY A 78 -31.99 -20.75 -4.64
CA GLY A 78 -31.41 -21.56 -5.71
C GLY A 78 -30.23 -22.43 -5.25
N ASP A 79 -29.98 -22.53 -3.94
CA ASP A 79 -28.94 -23.38 -3.36
C ASP A 79 -29.53 -24.73 -2.94
N VAL A 80 -28.79 -25.83 -3.17
CA VAL A 80 -29.13 -27.16 -2.64
C VAL A 80 -28.37 -27.35 -1.34
N ALA A 81 -29.09 -27.73 -0.29
CA ALA A 81 -28.54 -27.94 1.03
C ALA A 81 -29.21 -29.12 1.73
N ARG A 82 -28.66 -29.53 2.87
CA ARG A 82 -29.32 -30.45 3.81
C ARG A 82 -29.04 -30.06 5.25
N TYR A 83 -29.95 -30.40 6.15
CA TYR A 83 -29.67 -30.34 7.57
C TYR A 83 -28.81 -31.52 8.01
N LEU A 84 -27.82 -31.25 8.85
CA LEU A 84 -27.06 -32.24 9.60
C LEU A 84 -27.77 -32.55 10.92
N GLU A 85 -27.44 -33.69 11.54
CA GLU A 85 -28.04 -34.14 12.81
C GLU A 85 -27.81 -33.15 13.96
N ASP A 86 -26.72 -32.37 13.90
CA ASP A 86 -26.38 -31.33 14.86
C ASP A 86 -27.11 -29.99 14.59
N GLY A 87 -28.03 -29.95 13.62
CA GLY A 87 -28.80 -28.77 13.23
C GLY A 87 -28.02 -27.75 12.39
N ASN A 88 -26.76 -28.01 12.04
CA ASN A 88 -26.05 -27.21 11.03
C ASN A 88 -26.60 -27.50 9.63
N VAL A 89 -26.52 -26.51 8.75
CA VAL A 89 -26.86 -26.67 7.34
C VAL A 89 -25.58 -26.94 6.55
N GLU A 90 -25.59 -28.01 5.76
CA GLU A 90 -24.54 -28.33 4.81
C GLU A 90 -24.95 -27.89 3.41
N PHE A 91 -24.10 -27.11 2.75
CA PHE A 91 -24.29 -26.68 1.37
C PHE A 91 -23.79 -27.74 0.39
N LEU A 92 -24.64 -28.15 -0.55
CA LEU A 92 -24.38 -29.24 -1.50
C LEU A 92 -24.20 -28.77 -2.94
N GLY A 93 -24.52 -27.51 -3.25
CA GLY A 93 -24.40 -26.95 -4.59
C GLY A 93 -25.53 -25.99 -4.92
N ARG A 94 -25.77 -25.74 -6.20
CA ARG A 94 -26.86 -24.89 -6.69
C ARG A 94 -27.74 -25.61 -7.68
N VAL A 95 -28.99 -25.16 -7.76
CA VAL A 95 -29.97 -25.56 -8.78
C VAL A 95 -29.78 -24.75 -10.07
N ASP A 96 -29.20 -23.55 -9.98
CA ASP A 96 -28.95 -22.67 -11.14
C ASP A 96 -27.53 -22.79 -11.74
N ASP A 97 -27.38 -22.31 -12.97
CA ASP A 97 -26.13 -22.36 -13.75
C ASP A 97 -25.08 -21.31 -13.31
N GLN A 98 -25.27 -20.63 -12.17
CA GLN A 98 -24.29 -19.66 -11.70
C GLN A 98 -22.99 -20.35 -11.30
N VAL A 99 -21.88 -19.77 -11.74
CA VAL A 99 -20.56 -20.30 -11.48
C VAL A 99 -19.76 -19.35 -10.60
N LYS A 100 -18.96 -19.92 -9.70
CA LYS A 100 -17.94 -19.18 -8.96
C LYS A 100 -16.65 -19.20 -9.77
N VAL A 101 -16.19 -18.03 -10.18
CA VAL A 101 -14.96 -17.84 -10.97
C VAL A 101 -14.13 -16.79 -10.25
N ARG A 102 -12.90 -17.13 -9.84
CA ARG A 102 -11.99 -16.22 -9.13
C ARG A 102 -12.61 -15.54 -7.90
N GLY A 103 -13.48 -16.26 -7.19
CA GLY A 103 -14.21 -15.75 -6.01
C GLY A 103 -15.46 -14.92 -6.30
N PHE A 104 -15.79 -14.65 -7.56
CA PHE A 104 -17.01 -13.92 -7.97
C PHE A 104 -18.11 -14.89 -8.38
N ARG A 105 -19.35 -14.60 -7.97
CA ARG A 105 -20.55 -15.36 -8.36
C ARG A 105 -21.10 -14.71 -9.64
N ILE A 106 -21.14 -15.46 -10.74
CA ILE A 106 -21.42 -14.91 -12.07
C ILE A 106 -22.64 -15.59 -12.68
N GLU A 107 -23.55 -14.77 -13.21
CA GLU A 107 -24.72 -15.17 -14.00
C GLU A 107 -24.31 -15.34 -15.46
N LEU A 108 -24.17 -16.58 -15.94
CA LEU A 108 -23.69 -16.83 -17.31
C LEU A 108 -24.61 -16.26 -18.40
N GLY A 109 -25.91 -16.15 -18.11
CA GLY A 109 -26.89 -15.54 -19.00
C GLY A 109 -26.64 -14.04 -19.28
N GLU A 110 -25.95 -13.33 -18.39
CA GLU A 110 -25.57 -11.93 -18.61
C GLU A 110 -24.54 -11.82 -19.74
N ILE A 111 -23.61 -12.77 -19.79
CA ILE A 111 -22.56 -12.86 -20.81
C ILE A 111 -23.18 -13.32 -22.14
N GLU A 112 -24.13 -14.27 -22.10
CA GLU A 112 -24.90 -14.68 -23.29
C GLU A 112 -25.67 -13.50 -23.90
N ALA A 113 -26.35 -12.71 -23.07
CA ALA A 113 -27.08 -11.52 -23.51
C ALA A 113 -26.15 -10.46 -24.10
N ALA A 114 -24.96 -10.26 -23.51
CA ALA A 114 -23.95 -9.33 -24.03
C ALA A 114 -23.41 -9.79 -25.39
N LEU A 115 -23.19 -11.10 -25.57
CA LEU A 115 -22.77 -11.70 -26.85
C LEU A 115 -23.85 -11.58 -27.94
N LEU A 116 -25.12 -11.84 -27.59
CA LEU A 116 -26.24 -11.75 -28.54
C LEU A 116 -26.53 -10.32 -29.03
N ARG A 117 -26.05 -9.29 -28.30
CA ARG A 117 -26.12 -7.88 -28.74
C ARG A 117 -25.03 -7.51 -29.75
N GLN A 118 -23.99 -8.33 -29.90
CA GLN A 118 -22.89 -8.02 -30.81
C GLN A 118 -23.31 -8.24 -32.26
N TRP A 119 -22.87 -7.33 -33.13
CA TRP A 119 -23.11 -7.44 -34.56
C TRP A 119 -22.44 -8.71 -35.11
N GLY A 120 -23.21 -9.55 -35.82
CA GLY A 120 -22.74 -10.80 -36.41
C GLY A 120 -22.91 -12.06 -35.56
N VAL A 121 -23.45 -11.98 -34.33
CA VAL A 121 -23.75 -13.15 -33.48
C VAL A 121 -25.22 -13.58 -33.66
N LYS A 122 -25.45 -14.84 -34.07
CA LYS A 122 -26.79 -15.40 -34.27
C LYS A 122 -27.30 -16.17 -33.04
N GLN A 123 -26.42 -16.91 -32.37
CA GLN A 123 -26.71 -17.67 -31.16
C GLN A 123 -25.47 -17.64 -30.24
N ALA A 124 -25.68 -17.60 -28.93
CA ALA A 124 -24.61 -17.68 -27.95
C ALA A 124 -25.04 -18.56 -26.76
N VAL A 125 -24.11 -19.38 -26.26
CA VAL A 125 -24.27 -20.18 -25.05
C VAL A 125 -22.97 -20.10 -24.25
N VAL A 126 -23.05 -19.84 -22.95
CA VAL A 126 -21.89 -19.67 -22.08
C VAL A 126 -21.92 -20.74 -20.98
N LEU A 127 -20.77 -21.37 -20.74
CA LEU A 127 -20.62 -22.44 -19.76
C LEU A 127 -19.42 -22.21 -18.85
N GLY A 128 -19.55 -22.57 -17.58
CA GLY A 128 -18.38 -22.79 -16.72
C GLY A 128 -17.86 -24.21 -16.90
N ARG A 129 -16.60 -24.36 -17.31
CA ARG A 129 -15.89 -25.63 -17.39
C ARG A 129 -14.88 -25.73 -16.27
N ASP A 130 -14.70 -26.92 -15.70
CA ASP A 130 -13.65 -27.14 -14.70
C ASP A 130 -12.27 -26.96 -15.35
N ASP A 131 -11.37 -26.27 -14.63
CA ASP A 131 -9.96 -26.21 -14.95
C ASP A 131 -9.27 -27.51 -14.49
N LYS A 132 -8.29 -28.01 -15.26
CA LYS A 132 -7.57 -29.24 -14.89
C LYS A 132 -6.54 -29.00 -13.79
N ASP A 133 -6.03 -27.78 -13.70
CA ASP A 133 -4.92 -27.42 -12.80
C ASP A 133 -5.39 -26.71 -11.52
N THR A 134 -6.66 -26.30 -11.45
CA THR A 134 -7.26 -25.65 -10.29
C THR A 134 -8.65 -26.19 -9.97
N LEU A 135 -9.13 -26.00 -8.74
CA LEU A 135 -10.52 -26.27 -8.38
C LEU A 135 -11.49 -25.17 -8.87
N GLU A 136 -11.02 -24.23 -9.69
CA GLU A 136 -11.83 -23.12 -10.20
C GLU A 136 -12.47 -23.45 -11.55
N LYS A 137 -13.63 -22.83 -11.82
CA LYS A 137 -14.29 -22.90 -13.13
C LYS A 137 -13.80 -21.78 -14.04
N ARG A 138 -13.55 -22.08 -15.31
CA ARG A 138 -13.32 -21.10 -16.38
C ARG A 138 -14.58 -20.90 -17.22
N ILE A 139 -14.86 -19.66 -17.61
CA ILE A 139 -15.99 -19.32 -18.48
C ILE A 139 -15.60 -19.58 -19.93
N VAL A 140 -16.43 -20.29 -20.69
CA VAL A 140 -16.25 -20.53 -22.13
C VAL A 140 -17.53 -20.13 -22.85
N ALA A 141 -17.41 -19.31 -23.89
CA ALA A 141 -18.52 -18.91 -24.73
C ALA A 141 -18.51 -19.69 -26.05
N TYR A 142 -19.68 -20.16 -26.48
CA TYR A 142 -19.89 -20.83 -27.76
C TYR A 142 -20.84 -19.98 -28.58
N VAL A 143 -20.42 -19.59 -29.78
CA VAL A 143 -21.18 -18.67 -30.63
C VAL A 143 -21.41 -19.26 -32.01
N VAL A 144 -22.58 -18.99 -32.60
CA VAL A 144 -22.87 -19.23 -34.02
C VAL A 144 -22.93 -17.88 -34.68
N LEU A 145 -22.09 -17.66 -35.68
CA LEU A 145 -22.00 -16.38 -36.38
C LEU A 145 -22.95 -16.32 -37.59
N ASP A 146 -23.40 -15.13 -37.93
CA ASP A 146 -24.15 -14.88 -39.15
C ASP A 146 -23.21 -14.82 -40.37
N ARG A 147 -23.41 -15.72 -41.35
CA ARG A 147 -22.60 -15.79 -42.57
C ARG A 147 -22.67 -14.52 -43.43
N ARG A 148 -23.66 -13.65 -43.23
CA ARG A 148 -23.81 -12.39 -43.98
C ARG A 148 -23.05 -11.22 -43.35
N ASN A 149 -22.66 -11.34 -42.08
CA ASN A 149 -22.05 -10.29 -41.28
C ASN A 149 -20.80 -10.84 -40.57
N PRO A 150 -19.62 -10.77 -41.20
CA PRO A 150 -18.42 -11.38 -40.64
C PRO A 150 -17.99 -10.69 -39.34
N THR A 151 -17.70 -11.49 -38.32
CA THR A 151 -17.07 -11.12 -37.06
C THR A 151 -16.19 -12.30 -36.61
N ASP A 152 -15.33 -12.13 -35.62
CA ASP A 152 -14.45 -13.17 -35.11
C ASP A 152 -14.38 -13.17 -33.56
N SER A 153 -13.79 -14.24 -33.01
CA SER A 153 -13.66 -14.42 -31.56
C SER A 153 -12.91 -13.29 -30.86
N GLU A 154 -11.89 -12.70 -31.50
CA GLU A 154 -11.07 -11.63 -30.93
C GLU A 154 -11.86 -10.32 -30.82
N THR A 155 -12.60 -9.98 -31.88
CA THR A 155 -13.47 -8.80 -31.95
C THR A 155 -14.58 -8.91 -30.90
N LEU A 156 -15.21 -10.09 -30.77
CA LEU A 156 -16.24 -10.32 -29.76
C LEU A 156 -15.70 -10.18 -28.32
N LEU A 157 -14.50 -10.69 -28.05
CA LEU A 157 -13.84 -10.53 -26.75
C LEU A 157 -13.49 -9.07 -26.44
N ALA A 158 -13.02 -8.31 -27.42
CA ALA A 158 -12.73 -6.89 -27.27
C ALA A 158 -14.00 -6.09 -26.92
N CYS A 159 -15.11 -6.34 -27.63
CA CYS A 159 -16.38 -5.70 -27.33
C CYS A 159 -16.94 -6.07 -25.95
N LEU A 160 -16.81 -7.34 -25.53
CA LEU A 160 -17.20 -7.75 -24.18
C LEU A 160 -16.34 -7.07 -23.11
N LYS A 161 -15.04 -6.86 -23.35
CA LYS A 161 -14.13 -6.19 -22.41
C LYS A 161 -14.49 -4.74 -22.13
N GLU A 162 -15.17 -4.08 -23.06
CA GLU A 162 -15.69 -2.72 -22.87
C GLU A 162 -16.99 -2.69 -22.06
N GLN A 163 -17.74 -3.80 -22.01
CA GLN A 163 -19.10 -3.87 -21.45
C GLN A 163 -19.18 -4.64 -20.13
N LEU A 164 -18.27 -5.59 -19.89
CA LEU A 164 -18.28 -6.50 -18.76
C LEU A 164 -16.98 -6.40 -17.94
N PRO A 165 -17.04 -6.58 -16.61
CA PRO A 165 -15.83 -6.71 -15.78
C PRO A 165 -14.93 -7.88 -16.20
N GLU A 166 -13.63 -7.78 -15.93
CA GLU A 166 -12.64 -8.77 -16.37
C GLU A 166 -12.94 -10.21 -15.91
N PHE A 167 -13.50 -10.38 -14.71
CA PHE A 167 -13.85 -11.69 -14.17
C PHE A 167 -15.05 -12.36 -14.88
N MET A 168 -15.87 -11.59 -15.61
CA MET A 168 -16.98 -12.10 -16.42
C MET A 168 -16.57 -12.41 -17.87
N LEU A 169 -15.36 -12.03 -18.28
CA LEU A 169 -14.93 -12.26 -19.66
C LEU A 169 -14.72 -13.77 -19.90
N PRO A 170 -15.30 -14.33 -20.97
CA PRO A 170 -15.01 -15.70 -21.36
C PRO A 170 -13.51 -15.90 -21.55
N SER A 171 -12.98 -16.97 -20.97
CA SER A 171 -11.59 -17.37 -21.21
C SER A 171 -11.35 -17.78 -22.67
N ALA A 172 -12.39 -18.26 -23.38
CA ALA A 172 -12.35 -18.60 -24.79
C ALA A 172 -13.73 -18.36 -25.45
N VAL A 173 -13.72 -18.00 -26.74
CA VAL A 173 -14.91 -17.91 -27.60
C VAL A 173 -14.77 -18.90 -28.76
N VAL A 174 -15.59 -19.95 -28.76
CA VAL A 174 -15.58 -21.03 -29.75
C VAL A 174 -16.68 -20.79 -30.78
N VAL A 175 -16.29 -20.61 -32.03
CA VAL A 175 -17.23 -20.46 -33.16
C VAL A 175 -17.69 -21.83 -33.64
N LEU A 176 -19.01 -22.03 -33.73
CA LEU A 176 -19.64 -23.25 -34.21
C LEU A 176 -20.50 -22.96 -35.45
N GLU A 177 -20.60 -23.94 -36.35
CA GLU A 177 -21.54 -23.83 -37.48
C GLU A 177 -23.01 -23.87 -37.02
N LYS A 178 -23.29 -24.63 -35.96
CA LYS A 178 -24.61 -24.74 -35.30
C LYS A 178 -24.44 -25.23 -33.85
N LEU A 179 -25.35 -24.83 -32.96
CA LEU A 179 -25.41 -25.41 -31.61
C LEU A 179 -25.98 -26.84 -31.67
N PRO A 180 -25.38 -27.81 -30.95
CA PRO A 180 -25.95 -29.15 -30.81
C PRO A 180 -27.26 -29.07 -30.03
N LEU A 181 -28.29 -29.81 -30.47
CA LEU A 181 -29.61 -29.85 -29.85
C LEU A 181 -29.92 -31.28 -29.37
N THR A 182 -30.60 -31.37 -28.22
CA THR A 182 -31.22 -32.59 -27.71
C THR A 182 -32.43 -33.01 -28.55
N SER A 183 -32.93 -34.23 -28.36
CA SER A 183 -34.17 -34.72 -29.00
C SER A 183 -35.40 -33.83 -28.76
N ASN A 184 -35.39 -33.00 -27.71
CA ASN A 184 -36.45 -32.07 -27.35
C ASN A 184 -36.20 -30.63 -27.86
N GLY A 185 -35.21 -30.42 -28.75
CA GLY A 185 -34.94 -29.12 -29.36
C GLY A 185 -34.21 -28.10 -28.48
N LYS A 186 -33.81 -28.46 -27.25
CA LYS A 186 -32.96 -27.62 -26.38
C LYS A 186 -31.48 -27.83 -26.66
N VAL A 187 -30.64 -26.82 -26.40
CA VAL A 187 -29.17 -26.94 -26.57
C VAL A 187 -28.61 -28.06 -25.70
N ASP A 188 -27.89 -28.99 -26.32
CA ASP A 188 -27.16 -30.05 -25.63
C ASP A 188 -25.79 -29.53 -25.17
N ARG A 189 -25.75 -29.02 -23.94
CA ARG A 189 -24.53 -28.48 -23.32
C ARG A 189 -23.44 -29.53 -23.10
N MET A 190 -23.80 -30.81 -23.02
CA MET A 190 -22.83 -31.91 -22.84
C MET A 190 -22.15 -32.28 -24.15
N ALA A 191 -22.83 -32.09 -25.28
CA ALA A 191 -22.30 -32.32 -26.62
C ALA A 191 -21.44 -31.17 -27.18
N LEU A 192 -21.32 -30.03 -26.47
CA LEU A 192 -20.47 -28.92 -26.90
C LEU A 192 -18.98 -29.31 -26.86
N PRO A 193 -18.21 -28.99 -27.91
CA PRO A 193 -16.81 -29.40 -28.01
C PRO A 193 -15.99 -28.77 -26.90
N LYS A 194 -14.95 -29.49 -26.46
CA LYS A 194 -13.96 -28.91 -25.55
C LYS A 194 -13.15 -27.87 -26.34
N PRO A 195 -12.96 -26.65 -25.83
CA PRO A 195 -12.07 -25.70 -26.48
C PRO A 195 -10.67 -26.32 -26.57
N GLU A 196 -10.08 -26.32 -27.76
CA GLU A 196 -8.67 -26.67 -27.93
C GLU A 196 -7.85 -25.78 -26.99
N GLU A 197 -6.86 -26.36 -26.29
CA GLU A 197 -6.10 -25.73 -25.20
C GLU A 197 -5.29 -24.49 -25.65
N SER A 198 -5.43 -24.06 -26.91
CA SER A 198 -4.66 -23.01 -27.57
C SER A 198 -5.43 -21.70 -27.85
N ALA A 199 -6.73 -21.62 -27.57
CA ALA A 199 -7.58 -20.50 -28.03
C ALA A 199 -8.34 -19.75 -26.92
N GLY A 200 -7.81 -19.78 -25.70
CA GLY A 200 -8.27 -18.92 -24.63
C GLY A 200 -7.15 -18.04 -24.12
N GLN A 201 -7.42 -16.77 -23.84
CA GLN A 201 -6.47 -15.74 -23.42
C GLN A 201 -5.70 -16.15 -22.12
N GLN A 202 -4.71 -17.03 -22.25
CA GLN A 202 -3.43 -16.74 -21.64
C GLN A 202 -2.94 -15.47 -22.35
N LYS A 203 -2.50 -14.44 -21.62
CA LYS A 203 -1.54 -13.50 -22.18
C LYS A 203 -0.57 -14.35 -22.99
N THR A 204 -0.44 -14.13 -24.30
CA THR A 204 0.37 -14.98 -25.16
C THR A 204 1.73 -15.11 -24.50
N TYR A 205 1.96 -16.25 -23.84
CA TYR A 205 3.18 -16.44 -23.09
C TYR A 205 4.24 -16.69 -24.15
N VAL A 206 4.89 -15.60 -24.54
CA VAL A 206 6.01 -15.63 -25.45
C VAL A 206 7.23 -15.80 -24.56
N ALA A 207 7.87 -16.96 -24.64
CA ALA A 207 9.05 -17.25 -23.83
C ALA A 207 10.21 -16.30 -24.21
N PRO A 208 10.99 -15.81 -23.22
CA PRO A 208 12.26 -15.12 -23.46
C PRO A 208 13.16 -15.86 -24.44
N SER A 209 13.39 -15.25 -25.59
CA SER A 209 14.06 -15.88 -26.73
C SER A 209 15.51 -15.44 -26.88
N THR A 210 15.82 -14.19 -26.55
CA THR A 210 17.20 -13.65 -26.61
C THR A 210 17.91 -13.79 -25.25
N PRO A 211 19.26 -13.80 -25.21
CA PRO A 211 20.00 -13.80 -23.95
C PRO A 211 19.64 -12.61 -23.04
N THR A 212 19.45 -11.43 -23.62
CA THR A 212 19.05 -10.23 -22.88
C THR A 212 17.61 -10.36 -22.34
N GLU A 213 16.68 -10.93 -23.11
CA GLU A 213 15.31 -11.24 -22.64
C GLU A 213 15.33 -12.22 -21.47
N GLN A 214 16.14 -13.28 -21.54
CA GLN A 214 16.25 -14.29 -20.47
C GLN A 214 16.78 -13.68 -19.17
N ILE A 215 17.82 -12.84 -19.25
CA ILE A 215 18.39 -12.17 -18.08
C ILE A 215 17.39 -11.18 -17.47
N VAL A 216 16.71 -10.38 -18.30
CA VAL A 216 15.68 -9.44 -17.84
C VAL A 216 14.53 -10.18 -17.17
N ALA A 217 13.98 -11.22 -17.82
CA ALA A 217 12.89 -12.02 -17.29
C ALA A 217 13.26 -12.70 -15.97
N MET A 218 14.47 -13.25 -15.85
CA MET A 218 14.98 -13.88 -14.63
C MET A 218 15.05 -12.86 -13.48
N ILE A 219 15.65 -11.68 -13.72
CA ILE A 219 15.76 -10.64 -12.69
C ILE A 219 14.38 -10.14 -12.27
N TRP A 220 13.44 -9.96 -13.21
CA TRP A 220 12.07 -9.54 -12.90
C TRP A 220 11.32 -10.60 -12.11
N ALA A 221 11.42 -11.87 -12.50
CA ALA A 221 10.80 -12.99 -11.78
C ALA A 221 11.27 -13.05 -10.32
N GLU A 222 12.57 -12.88 -10.09
CA GLU A 222 13.15 -12.85 -8.75
C GLU A 222 12.64 -11.67 -7.91
N VAL A 223 12.65 -10.46 -8.47
CA VAL A 223 12.24 -9.24 -7.75
C VAL A 223 10.74 -9.19 -7.49
N LEU A 224 9.91 -9.58 -8.47
CA LEU A 224 8.45 -9.64 -8.37
C LEU A 224 7.97 -10.89 -7.61
N ARG A 225 8.86 -11.86 -7.35
CA ARG A 225 8.55 -13.14 -6.70
C ARG A 225 7.50 -13.95 -7.43
N VAL A 226 7.60 -13.99 -8.76
CA VAL A 226 6.73 -14.78 -9.63
C VAL A 226 7.54 -15.92 -10.24
N GLN A 227 6.89 -17.03 -10.57
CA GLN A 227 7.59 -18.23 -11.05
C GLN A 227 8.22 -18.03 -12.44
N GLN A 228 7.55 -17.28 -13.31
CA GLN A 228 7.95 -17.11 -14.70
C GLN A 228 7.48 -15.77 -15.25
N MET A 229 8.26 -15.21 -16.19
CA MET A 229 7.97 -13.96 -16.90
C MET A 229 8.05 -14.18 -18.41
N GLY A 230 7.04 -13.75 -19.15
CA GLY A 230 7.02 -13.74 -20.62
C GLY A 230 7.58 -12.45 -21.22
N CYS A 231 7.95 -12.48 -22.50
CA CYS A 231 8.48 -11.34 -23.25
C CYS A 231 7.54 -10.12 -23.26
N LEU A 232 6.23 -10.38 -23.24
CA LEU A 232 5.20 -9.35 -23.32
C LEU A 232 4.64 -8.95 -21.94
N ASP A 233 5.13 -9.56 -20.86
CA ASP A 233 4.72 -9.18 -19.52
C ASP A 233 5.22 -7.79 -19.16
N ASP A 234 4.30 -6.97 -18.69
CA ASP A 234 4.55 -5.60 -18.24
C ASP A 234 4.90 -5.58 -16.74
N PHE A 235 6.01 -4.92 -16.39
CA PHE A 235 6.54 -4.85 -15.04
C PHE A 235 5.51 -4.34 -14.02
N PHE A 236 4.80 -3.26 -14.36
CA PHE A 236 3.88 -2.58 -13.45
C PHE A 236 2.54 -3.32 -13.36
N GLN A 237 2.12 -4.00 -14.44
CA GLN A 237 0.96 -4.88 -14.41
C GLN A 237 1.21 -6.13 -13.53
N MET A 238 2.45 -6.59 -13.46
CA MET A 238 2.84 -7.75 -12.64
C MET A 238 3.11 -7.38 -11.16
N GLY A 239 2.69 -6.19 -10.72
CA GLY A 239 2.84 -5.73 -9.34
C GLY A 239 4.11 -4.91 -9.08
N GLY A 240 4.88 -4.58 -10.12
CA GLY A 240 6.04 -3.71 -10.04
C GLY A 240 5.68 -2.30 -9.55
N HIS A 241 6.49 -1.77 -8.65
CA HIS A 241 6.42 -0.37 -8.20
C HIS A 241 7.81 0.27 -8.18
N SER A 242 7.89 1.58 -7.95
CA SER A 242 9.15 2.36 -8.09
C SER A 242 10.33 1.78 -7.32
N LEU A 243 10.11 1.25 -6.12
CA LEU A 243 11.16 0.57 -5.36
C LEU A 243 11.67 -0.71 -6.05
N LEU A 244 10.78 -1.62 -6.50
CA LEU A 244 11.18 -2.82 -7.25
C LEU A 244 11.85 -2.43 -8.57
N ALA A 245 11.38 -1.36 -9.22
CA ALA A 245 11.98 -0.82 -10.43
C ALA A 245 13.44 -0.40 -10.21
N THR A 246 13.75 0.30 -9.12
CA THR A 246 15.11 0.66 -8.75
C THR A 246 15.99 -0.58 -8.51
N GLN A 247 15.46 -1.62 -7.84
CA GLN A 247 16.17 -2.88 -7.63
C GLN A 247 16.47 -3.61 -8.95
N VAL A 248 15.47 -3.72 -9.82
CA VAL A 248 15.60 -4.31 -11.16
C VAL A 248 16.68 -3.59 -11.97
N VAL A 249 16.59 -2.25 -12.04
CA VAL A 249 17.53 -1.44 -12.82
C VAL A 249 18.95 -1.64 -12.32
N SER A 250 19.17 -1.62 -11.01
CA SER A 250 20.49 -1.87 -10.44
C SER A 250 21.05 -3.26 -10.76
N ARG A 251 20.23 -4.31 -10.58
CA ARG A 251 20.62 -5.69 -10.91
C ARG A 251 20.96 -5.84 -12.40
N LEU A 252 20.17 -5.21 -13.27
CA LEU A 252 20.42 -5.21 -14.72
C LEU A 252 21.71 -4.48 -15.09
N ARG A 253 21.96 -3.29 -14.52
CA ARG A 253 23.20 -2.53 -14.74
C ARG A 253 24.42 -3.38 -14.44
N ARG A 254 24.39 -4.10 -13.30
CA ARG A 254 25.48 -4.99 -12.89
C ARG A 254 25.61 -6.22 -13.79
N THR A 255 24.52 -6.97 -13.98
CA THR A 255 24.56 -8.26 -14.68
C THR A 255 24.90 -8.10 -16.17
N LEU A 256 24.41 -7.03 -16.80
CA LEU A 256 24.62 -6.77 -18.22
C LEU A 256 25.76 -5.79 -18.50
N ASN A 257 26.30 -5.15 -17.46
CA ASN A 257 27.29 -4.07 -17.55
C ASN A 257 26.82 -2.95 -18.49
N VAL A 258 25.63 -2.40 -18.22
CA VAL A 258 24.97 -1.38 -19.03
C VAL A 258 24.55 -0.20 -18.17
N GLU A 259 24.54 1.00 -18.73
CA GLU A 259 23.83 2.12 -18.11
C GLU A 259 22.35 2.03 -18.49
N LEU A 260 21.49 2.00 -17.47
CA LEU A 260 20.05 1.90 -17.65
C LEU A 260 19.37 2.91 -16.72
N PRO A 261 18.89 4.07 -17.20
CA PRO A 261 18.18 5.01 -16.34
C PRO A 261 16.85 4.40 -15.88
N LEU A 262 16.40 4.73 -14.66
CA LEU A 262 15.10 4.24 -14.15
C LEU A 262 13.94 4.54 -15.10
N ARG A 263 13.99 5.70 -15.76
CA ARG A 263 13.06 6.13 -16.80
C ARG A 263 12.89 5.09 -17.92
N ALA A 264 13.96 4.41 -18.33
CA ALA A 264 13.89 3.42 -19.40
C ALA A 264 12.95 2.26 -19.05
N LEU A 265 12.86 1.87 -17.78
CA LEU A 265 11.91 0.84 -17.34
C LEU A 265 10.45 1.30 -17.46
N PHE A 266 10.18 2.60 -17.24
CA PHE A 266 8.84 3.16 -17.39
C PHE A 266 8.43 3.32 -18.85
N GLU A 267 9.38 3.67 -19.72
CA GLU A 267 9.14 3.82 -21.16
C GLU A 267 9.10 2.47 -21.89
N CYS A 268 9.93 1.52 -21.45
CA CYS A 268 10.06 0.17 -21.99
C CYS A 268 9.62 -0.87 -20.95
N SER A 269 8.34 -0.82 -20.57
CA SER A 269 7.79 -1.56 -19.43
C SER A 269 7.59 -3.07 -19.62
N THR A 270 7.86 -3.62 -20.81
CA THR A 270 7.81 -5.07 -21.05
C THR A 270 9.21 -5.65 -21.21
N VAL A 271 9.38 -6.94 -20.91
CA VAL A 271 10.67 -7.66 -21.06
C VAL A 271 11.27 -7.42 -22.45
N ALA A 272 10.50 -7.65 -23.52
CA ALA A 272 10.97 -7.47 -24.89
C ALA A 272 11.40 -6.02 -25.21
N LYS A 273 10.61 -5.03 -24.79
CA LYS A 273 10.92 -3.61 -25.05
C LYS A 273 12.18 -3.19 -24.30
N LEU A 274 12.30 -3.58 -23.03
CA LEU A 274 13.46 -3.25 -22.22
C LEU A 274 14.73 -3.93 -22.75
N SER A 275 14.65 -5.22 -23.08
CA SER A 275 15.78 -5.97 -23.63
C SER A 275 16.27 -5.35 -24.93
N LYS A 276 15.35 -4.96 -25.83
CA LYS A 276 15.71 -4.23 -27.05
C LYS A 276 16.41 -2.91 -26.75
N HIS A 277 15.88 -2.11 -25.83
CA HIS A 277 16.50 -0.85 -25.42
C HIS A 277 17.91 -1.05 -24.86
N ILE A 278 18.12 -2.11 -24.05
CA ILE A 278 19.44 -2.46 -23.52
C ILE A 278 20.40 -2.86 -24.65
N ASP A 279 19.96 -3.69 -25.59
CA ASP A 279 20.79 -4.14 -26.72
C ASP A 279 21.17 -2.98 -27.66
N ASP A 280 20.27 -2.02 -27.85
CA ASP A 280 20.53 -0.80 -28.63
C ASP A 280 21.52 0.14 -27.90
N THR A 281 21.42 0.24 -26.56
CA THR A 281 22.27 1.14 -25.75
C THR A 281 23.69 0.60 -25.55
N ARG A 282 23.87 -0.73 -25.54
CA ARG A 282 25.19 -1.40 -25.47
C ARG A 282 26.16 -1.01 -26.60
N ARG A 283 25.66 -0.41 -27.67
CA ARG A 283 26.45 -0.03 -28.85
C ARG A 283 27.09 1.37 -28.75
N ALA A 284 26.81 2.15 -27.70
CA ALA A 284 27.40 3.47 -27.48
C ALA A 284 28.65 3.40 -26.56
N PRO A 285 29.79 4.05 -26.90
CA PRO A 285 30.97 4.05 -26.04
C PRO A 285 30.83 5.03 -24.85
N GLU A 286 31.32 4.58 -23.70
CA GLU A 286 31.74 5.31 -22.49
C GLU A 286 30.78 6.34 -21.86
N SER A 287 30.22 5.98 -20.70
CA SER A 287 29.83 6.96 -19.68
C SER A 287 30.05 6.40 -18.27
N LEU A 288 30.26 7.32 -17.32
CA LEU A 288 30.74 7.11 -15.94
C LEU A 288 29.94 6.04 -15.17
N SER A 289 30.54 4.89 -14.94
CA SER A 289 29.97 3.86 -14.07
C SER A 289 30.02 4.31 -12.61
N VAL A 290 28.91 4.07 -11.89
CA VAL A 290 28.91 4.20 -10.43
C VAL A 290 29.91 3.19 -9.87
N PRO A 291 30.94 3.60 -9.09
CA PRO A 291 31.95 2.68 -8.60
C PRO A 291 31.32 1.66 -7.64
N ALA A 292 31.82 0.42 -7.65
CA ALA A 292 31.36 -0.61 -6.72
C ALA A 292 31.69 -0.24 -5.27
N ILE A 293 30.82 -0.64 -4.33
CA ILE A 293 31.09 -0.52 -2.89
C ILE A 293 32.04 -1.66 -2.50
N THR A 294 33.21 -1.32 -1.96
CA THR A 294 34.20 -2.29 -1.50
C THR A 294 34.41 -2.21 0.00
N ARG A 295 34.84 -3.31 0.62
CA ARG A 295 35.15 -3.34 2.04
C ARG A 295 36.41 -2.52 2.33
N VAL A 296 36.34 -1.62 3.31
CA VAL A 296 37.44 -0.73 3.70
C VAL A 296 38.11 -1.20 5.00
N SER A 297 39.37 -0.81 5.24
CA SER A 297 40.03 -1.12 6.53
C SER A 297 39.28 -0.50 7.70
N ARG A 298 39.22 -1.20 8.84
CA ARG A 298 38.63 -0.72 10.10
C ARG A 298 39.64 0.02 10.99
N GLU A 299 40.91 0.07 10.59
CA GLU A 299 42.00 0.74 11.31
C GLU A 299 42.09 2.25 10.98
N GLN A 300 41.38 2.70 9.96
CA GLN A 300 41.32 4.11 9.57
C GLN A 300 40.11 4.82 10.19
N ALA A 301 40.14 6.16 10.20
CA ALA A 301 38.97 6.96 10.54
C ALA A 301 37.83 6.73 9.53
N LEU A 302 36.71 6.16 9.97
CA LEU A 302 35.55 5.88 9.15
C LEU A 302 34.59 7.09 9.17
N PRO A 303 34.33 7.76 8.05
CA PRO A 303 33.45 8.92 8.03
C PRO A 303 31.99 8.50 8.25
N LEU A 304 31.16 9.40 8.78
CA LEU A 304 29.70 9.24 8.74
C LEU A 304 29.18 9.40 7.31
N SER A 305 28.11 8.70 6.95
CA SER A 305 27.33 9.05 5.77
C SER A 305 26.78 10.48 5.89
N PHE A 306 26.36 11.10 4.79
CA PHE A 306 25.78 12.46 4.87
C PHE A 306 24.55 12.49 5.80
N ALA A 307 23.73 11.45 5.74
CA ALA A 307 22.53 11.31 6.55
C ALA A 307 22.86 11.09 8.04
N GLN A 308 23.86 10.25 8.35
CA GLN A 308 24.34 10.09 9.73
C GLN A 308 24.94 11.40 10.27
N GLN A 309 25.73 12.12 9.48
CA GLN A 309 26.34 13.39 9.91
C GLN A 309 25.29 14.40 10.34
N ARG A 310 24.14 14.46 9.65
CA ARG A 310 23.03 15.31 10.07
C ARG A 310 22.52 14.96 11.45
N LEU A 311 22.21 13.68 11.69
CA LEU A 311 21.68 13.23 12.97
C LEU A 311 22.68 13.44 14.10
N TRP A 312 23.97 13.25 13.83
CA TRP A 312 25.04 13.62 14.75
C TRP A 312 25.02 15.12 15.08
N ILE A 313 24.95 16.00 14.08
CA ILE A 313 24.89 17.46 14.32
C ILE A 313 23.66 17.83 15.16
N LEU A 314 22.49 17.23 14.89
CA LEU A 314 21.28 17.46 15.67
C LEU A 314 21.45 17.04 17.12
N ASP A 315 22.02 15.86 17.36
CA ASP A 315 22.31 15.36 18.70
C ASP A 315 23.32 16.25 19.45
N GLN A 316 24.33 16.81 18.76
CA GLN A 316 25.28 17.74 19.38
C GLN A 316 24.63 19.10 19.73
N MET A 317 23.60 19.51 18.99
CA MET A 317 22.86 20.75 19.28
C MET A 317 21.84 20.58 20.41
N GLU A 318 21.15 19.44 20.43
CA GLU A 318 20.14 19.09 21.44
C GLU A 318 20.39 17.67 21.99
N PRO A 319 21.39 17.51 22.87
CA PRO A 319 21.71 16.20 23.44
C PRO A 319 20.53 15.62 24.22
N ASN A 320 20.41 14.28 24.21
CA ASN A 320 19.34 13.55 24.89
C ASN A 320 17.93 13.82 24.34
N ASN A 321 17.80 14.20 23.06
CA ASN A 321 16.51 14.35 22.40
C ASN A 321 16.03 12.99 21.82
N PRO A 322 14.89 12.43 22.28
CA PRO A 322 14.39 11.13 21.81
C PRO A 322 13.69 11.19 20.44
N LEU A 323 13.63 12.35 19.77
CA LEU A 323 12.92 12.55 18.51
C LEU A 323 13.33 11.56 17.40
N TYR A 324 14.56 11.04 17.45
CA TYR A 324 15.08 10.06 16.49
C TYR A 324 15.16 8.64 17.05
N ASN A 325 14.44 8.36 18.13
CA ASN A 325 14.15 6.99 18.53
C ASN A 325 13.17 6.34 17.54
N VAL A 326 13.39 5.05 17.26
CA VAL A 326 12.53 4.22 16.41
C VAL A 326 11.99 3.07 17.27
N PRO A 327 10.97 3.33 18.12
CA PRO A 327 10.37 2.30 18.95
C PRO A 327 9.54 1.33 18.11
N ARG A 328 9.69 0.03 18.37
CA ARG A 328 8.98 -1.07 17.71
C ARG A 328 8.52 -2.09 18.75
N PRO A 329 7.42 -1.80 19.46
CA PRO A 329 6.83 -2.78 20.36
C PRO A 329 6.12 -3.87 19.53
N ILE A 330 6.45 -5.13 19.80
CA ILE A 330 5.95 -6.30 19.09
C ILE A 330 5.24 -7.20 20.10
N ARG A 331 3.97 -7.51 19.89
CA ARG A 331 3.28 -8.53 20.68
C ARG A 331 3.62 -9.92 20.13
N ILE A 332 4.01 -10.82 21.02
CA ILE A 332 4.44 -12.18 20.72
C ILE A 332 3.51 -13.12 21.47
N ALA A 333 2.66 -13.83 20.72
CA ALA A 333 1.82 -14.90 21.26
C ALA A 333 2.45 -16.26 20.99
N GLY A 334 2.45 -17.15 21.98
CA GLY A 334 3.00 -18.52 21.90
C GLY A 334 4.16 -18.78 22.87
N PRO A 335 4.76 -19.98 22.81
CA PRO A 335 5.75 -20.47 23.77
C PRO A 335 7.14 -19.86 23.50
N LEU A 336 7.32 -18.61 23.91
CA LEU A 336 8.57 -17.88 23.75
C LEU A 336 9.68 -18.50 24.64
N ASN A 337 10.82 -18.80 24.03
CA ASN A 337 12.05 -19.22 24.70
C ASN A 337 12.95 -17.98 24.92
N PRO A 338 13.12 -17.50 26.16
CA PRO A 338 13.93 -16.30 26.44
C PRO A 338 15.41 -16.45 26.10
N ASP A 339 15.99 -17.64 26.23
CA ASP A 339 17.40 -17.89 25.89
C ASP A 339 17.62 -17.83 24.38
N ALA A 340 16.70 -18.40 23.61
CA ALA A 340 16.72 -18.30 22.15
C ALA A 340 16.52 -16.84 21.70
N LEU A 341 15.61 -16.09 22.33
CA LEU A 341 15.43 -14.65 22.11
C LEU A 341 16.74 -13.88 22.33
N GLN A 342 17.38 -14.04 23.50
CA GLN A 342 18.63 -13.37 23.86
C GLN A 342 19.77 -13.70 22.88
N LYS A 343 19.94 -14.98 22.53
CA LYS A 343 20.98 -15.42 21.57
C LYS A 343 20.74 -14.86 20.18
N SER A 344 19.49 -14.84 19.71
CA SER A 344 19.13 -14.28 18.40
C SER A 344 19.45 -12.80 18.29
N LEU A 345 19.06 -12.02 19.29
CA LEU A 345 19.32 -10.58 19.30
C LEU A 345 20.83 -10.28 19.32
N ASN A 346 21.59 -11.01 20.15
CA ASN A 346 23.06 -10.88 20.18
C ASN A 346 23.70 -11.25 18.84
N GLN A 347 23.22 -12.30 18.18
CA GLN A 347 23.77 -12.72 16.89
C GLN A 347 23.53 -11.68 15.80
N ILE A 348 22.41 -10.96 15.83
CA ILE A 348 22.14 -9.83 14.92
C ILE A 348 23.11 -8.67 15.22
N VAL A 349 23.35 -8.34 16.48
CA VAL A 349 24.31 -7.29 16.88
C VAL A 349 25.73 -7.62 16.43
N VAL A 350 26.15 -8.89 16.54
CA VAL A 350 27.46 -9.36 16.04
C VAL A 350 27.55 -9.20 14.52
N ARG A 351 26.50 -9.61 13.81
CA ARG A 351 26.45 -9.64 12.34
C ARG A 351 26.44 -8.27 11.68
N HIS A 352 25.80 -7.27 12.29
CA HIS A 352 25.67 -5.91 11.72
C HIS A 352 26.51 -4.91 12.50
N GLU A 353 27.60 -4.44 11.89
CA GLU A 353 28.51 -3.44 12.50
C GLU A 353 27.75 -2.22 13.00
N SER A 354 26.74 -1.76 12.24
CA SER A 354 25.95 -0.57 12.58
C SER A 354 25.29 -0.64 13.97
N LEU A 355 24.98 -1.83 14.50
CA LEU A 355 24.36 -1.98 15.83
C LEU A 355 25.36 -1.93 17.00
N ARG A 356 26.65 -1.99 16.68
CA ARG A 356 27.79 -1.89 17.62
C ARG A 356 28.70 -0.72 17.26
N THR A 357 28.15 0.29 16.57
CA THR A 357 28.83 1.54 16.24
C THR A 357 28.41 2.65 17.19
N ARG A 358 29.39 3.39 17.72
CA ARG A 358 29.20 4.70 18.34
C ARG A 358 29.84 5.80 17.48
N PHE A 359 29.53 7.05 17.80
CA PHE A 359 29.96 8.21 17.04
C PHE A 359 30.78 9.16 17.92
N HIS A 360 31.85 9.70 17.36
CA HIS A 360 32.72 10.67 18.02
C HIS A 360 33.19 11.74 17.04
N THR A 361 33.81 12.80 17.56
CA THR A 361 34.55 13.76 16.74
C THR A 361 36.05 13.56 16.96
N VAL A 362 36.79 13.37 15.87
CA VAL A 362 38.26 13.29 15.85
C VAL A 362 38.75 14.37 14.91
N ASP A 363 39.66 15.23 15.38
CA ASP A 363 40.20 16.38 14.62
C ASP A 363 39.11 17.26 13.97
N GLY A 364 38.01 17.48 14.70
CA GLY A 364 36.89 18.29 14.23
C GLY A 364 35.99 17.60 13.20
N GLN A 365 36.25 16.34 12.83
CA GLN A 365 35.43 15.56 11.92
C GLN A 365 34.68 14.44 12.65
N PRO A 366 33.38 14.24 12.37
CA PRO A 366 32.65 13.13 12.95
C PRO A 366 33.10 11.80 12.33
N VAL A 367 33.32 10.80 13.18
CA VAL A 367 33.76 9.45 12.80
C VAL A 367 32.90 8.36 13.44
N GLN A 368 32.83 7.22 12.76
CA GLN A 368 32.23 5.98 13.25
C GLN A 368 33.29 5.15 13.96
N LEU A 369 33.02 4.73 15.19
CA LEU A 369 33.86 3.80 15.95
C LEU A 369 33.08 2.51 16.17
N ILE A 370 33.58 1.43 15.59
CA ILE A 370 32.91 0.13 15.57
C ILE A 370 33.54 -0.75 16.64
N GLU A 371 32.75 -1.14 17.64
CA GLU A 371 33.22 -1.98 18.74
C GLU A 371 33.33 -3.45 18.29
N GLU A 372 34.38 -4.16 18.71
CA GLU A 372 34.60 -5.56 18.32
C GLU A 372 33.46 -6.48 18.76
N SER A 373 32.96 -6.25 19.99
CA SER A 373 31.89 -7.03 20.58
C SER A 373 31.04 -6.17 21.50
N VAL A 374 29.72 -6.34 21.41
CA VAL A 374 28.72 -5.71 22.28
C VAL A 374 27.69 -6.76 22.66
N ASN A 375 27.45 -6.93 23.96
CA ASN A 375 26.35 -7.75 24.44
C ASN A 375 25.10 -6.87 24.59
N LEU A 376 23.96 -7.29 24.03
CA LEU A 376 22.69 -6.60 24.19
C LEU A 376 21.92 -7.21 25.36
N PRO A 377 21.83 -6.57 26.53
CA PRO A 377 20.99 -7.09 27.61
C PRO A 377 19.51 -7.03 27.23
N VAL A 378 18.78 -8.12 27.46
CA VAL A 378 17.31 -8.16 27.39
C VAL A 378 16.75 -8.13 28.81
N GLU A 379 16.25 -6.98 29.24
CA GLU A 379 15.57 -6.87 30.53
C GLU A 379 14.20 -7.56 30.45
N ILE A 380 13.87 -8.43 31.42
CA ILE A 380 12.57 -9.09 31.49
C ILE A 380 11.77 -8.48 32.64
N ALA A 381 10.63 -7.88 32.34
CA ALA A 381 9.66 -7.40 33.32
C ALA A 381 8.44 -8.32 33.34
N ASP A 382 8.19 -8.96 34.48
CA ASP A 382 7.03 -9.83 34.65
C ASP A 382 5.81 -9.02 35.10
N LEU A 383 4.83 -8.89 34.21
CA LEU A 383 3.57 -8.21 34.46
C LEU A 383 2.44 -9.21 34.73
N SER A 384 2.72 -10.52 34.75
CA SER A 384 1.69 -11.55 34.90
C SER A 384 0.96 -11.50 36.25
N LEU A 385 1.60 -10.93 37.28
CA LEU A 385 1.01 -10.71 38.60
C LEU A 385 0.08 -9.49 38.67
N ILE A 386 0.09 -8.62 37.66
CA ILE A 386 -0.82 -7.48 37.57
C ILE A 386 -2.21 -7.97 37.11
N PRO A 387 -3.31 -7.60 37.79
CA PRO A 387 -4.66 -7.95 37.37
C PRO A 387 -5.02 -7.40 35.98
N GLU A 388 -5.88 -8.10 35.24
CA GLU A 388 -6.58 -7.47 34.10
C GLU A 388 -7.66 -6.51 34.63
N PRO A 389 -7.85 -5.30 34.06
CA PRO A 389 -7.28 -4.74 32.81
C PRO A 389 -6.00 -3.90 32.99
N GLU A 390 -5.49 -3.75 34.21
CA GLU A 390 -4.35 -2.88 34.54
C GLU A 390 -3.05 -3.34 33.85
N ARG A 391 -2.90 -4.65 33.64
CA ARG A 391 -1.73 -5.24 32.98
C ARG A 391 -1.44 -4.66 31.60
N GLU A 392 -2.46 -4.55 30.75
CA GLU A 392 -2.31 -4.03 29.39
C GLU A 392 -2.00 -2.52 29.40
N ALA A 393 -2.59 -1.78 30.36
CA ALA A 393 -2.30 -0.37 30.55
C ALA A 393 -0.85 -0.15 31.01
N GLU A 394 -0.34 -0.98 31.92
CA GLU A 394 1.04 -0.93 32.37
C GLU A 394 2.03 -1.28 31.25
N ALA A 395 1.72 -2.29 30.41
CA ALA A 395 2.53 -2.59 29.24
C ALA A 395 2.60 -1.40 28.27
N ARG A 396 1.50 -0.69 28.03
CA ARG A 396 1.49 0.54 27.22
C ARG A 396 2.27 1.69 27.87
N ARG A 397 2.19 1.84 29.19
CA ARG A 397 2.95 2.85 29.95
C ARG A 397 4.45 2.62 29.81
N LEU A 398 4.91 1.38 30.01
CA LEU A 398 6.31 0.99 29.86
C LEU A 398 6.80 1.13 28.41
N ALA A 399 5.97 0.79 27.42
CA ALA A 399 6.28 1.01 26.01
C ALA A 399 6.47 2.50 25.69
N ALA A 400 5.59 3.37 26.20
CA ALA A 400 5.68 4.82 26.00
C ALA A 400 6.91 5.43 26.69
N GLU A 401 7.24 4.97 27.90
CA GLU A 401 8.45 5.37 28.63
C GLU A 401 9.73 4.99 27.87
N GLU A 402 9.81 3.74 27.39
CA GLU A 402 10.95 3.26 26.61
C GLU A 402 11.10 4.01 25.28
N ALA A 403 9.99 4.34 24.62
CA ALA A 403 9.99 5.08 23.36
C ALA A 403 10.63 6.47 23.47
N VAL A 404 10.46 7.15 24.60
CA VAL A 404 11.00 8.51 24.84
C VAL A 404 12.30 8.53 25.64
N ARG A 405 12.82 7.37 26.05
CA ARG A 405 14.11 7.30 26.75
C ARG A 405 15.25 7.61 25.76
N PRO A 406 16.06 8.66 25.96
CA PRO A 406 17.06 9.09 24.99
C PRO A 406 18.18 8.06 24.80
N PHE A 407 18.84 8.12 23.64
CA PHE A 407 20.13 7.49 23.40
C PHE A 407 21.25 8.51 23.56
N ASN A 408 22.43 8.04 23.97
CA ASN A 408 23.66 8.81 23.84
C ASN A 408 24.47 8.20 22.69
N LEU A 409 24.69 8.96 21.62
CA LEU A 409 25.34 8.49 20.40
C LEU A 409 26.84 8.17 20.58
N THR A 410 27.45 8.58 21.69
CA THR A 410 28.84 8.25 22.04
C THR A 410 28.98 6.90 22.74
N HIS A 411 27.89 6.19 23.01
CA HIS A 411 27.91 4.88 23.66
C HIS A 411 27.15 3.83 22.86
N VAL A 412 27.62 2.58 22.93
CA VAL A 412 26.95 1.40 22.40
C VAL A 412 26.22 0.63 23.50
N PRO A 413 25.21 -0.19 23.16
CA PRO A 413 24.54 -0.29 21.86
C PRO A 413 23.52 0.84 21.63
N LEU A 414 23.34 1.25 20.36
CA LEU A 414 22.26 2.15 19.93
C LEU A 414 20.97 1.39 19.59
N LEU A 415 20.75 0.32 20.35
CA LEU A 415 19.64 -0.62 20.31
C LEU A 415 19.36 -1.03 21.76
N ARG A 416 18.09 -1.05 22.16
CA ARG A 416 17.63 -1.59 23.45
C ARG A 416 16.53 -2.60 23.24
N ALA A 417 16.49 -3.60 24.11
CA ALA A 417 15.49 -4.65 24.13
C ALA A 417 14.96 -4.87 25.55
N LYS A 418 13.63 -4.87 25.71
CA LYS A 418 12.95 -5.20 26.96
C LYS A 418 11.77 -6.10 26.68
N LEU A 419 11.68 -7.22 27.36
CA LEU A 419 10.58 -8.18 27.25
C LEU A 419 9.61 -7.97 28.41
N LEU A 420 8.35 -7.69 28.09
CA LEU A 420 7.25 -7.66 29.04
C LEU A 420 6.52 -9.00 28.97
N ARG A 421 6.47 -9.75 30.07
CA ARG A 421 5.70 -11.00 30.16
C ARG A 421 4.31 -10.69 30.71
N LEU A 422 3.28 -10.80 29.87
CA LEU A 422 1.89 -10.55 30.25
C LEU A 422 1.22 -11.85 30.74
N ALA A 423 1.55 -12.98 30.12
CA ALA A 423 1.15 -14.32 30.54
C ALA A 423 2.21 -15.34 30.09
N ALA A 424 1.98 -16.64 30.34
CA ALA A 424 2.90 -17.70 29.93
C ALA A 424 3.16 -17.74 28.41
N GLU A 425 2.16 -17.39 27.60
CA GLU A 425 2.23 -17.39 26.13
C GLU A 425 1.88 -16.03 25.52
N ASP A 426 1.94 -14.94 26.31
CA ASP A 426 1.63 -13.60 25.83
C ASP A 426 2.68 -12.61 26.33
N HIS A 427 3.38 -12.00 25.38
CA HIS A 427 4.53 -11.16 25.65
C HIS A 427 4.51 -9.91 24.77
N VAL A 428 5.18 -8.86 25.23
CA VAL A 428 5.47 -7.67 24.41
C VAL A 428 6.98 -7.43 24.43
N LEU A 429 7.61 -7.55 23.28
CA LEU A 429 9.02 -7.19 23.08
C LEU A 429 9.09 -5.71 22.69
N LEU A 430 9.63 -4.87 23.58
CA LEU A 430 9.98 -3.49 23.30
C LEU A 430 11.37 -3.47 22.66
N LEU A 431 11.43 -3.20 21.36
CA LEU A 431 12.67 -3.06 20.61
C LEU A 431 12.81 -1.62 20.13
N THR A 432 13.80 -0.89 20.63
CA THR A 432 14.01 0.52 20.29
C THR A 432 15.41 0.73 19.74
N MET A 433 15.52 1.28 18.53
CA MET A 433 16.80 1.65 17.91
C MET A 433 16.88 3.16 17.74
N HIS A 434 18.08 3.72 17.66
CA HIS A 434 18.26 5.09 17.16
C HIS A 434 18.23 5.11 15.63
N HIS A 435 17.66 6.17 15.03
CA HIS A 435 17.52 6.29 13.58
C HIS A 435 18.88 6.41 12.86
N ILE A 436 19.95 6.80 13.56
CA ILE A 436 21.30 6.91 12.99
C ILE A 436 21.92 5.54 12.60
N VAL A 437 21.42 4.45 13.18
CA VAL A 437 21.88 3.07 12.91
C VAL A 437 20.84 2.20 12.22
N SER A 438 19.65 2.73 11.93
CA SER A 438 18.54 1.93 11.40
C SER A 438 17.52 2.79 10.66
N ASP A 439 16.76 2.17 9.76
CA ASP A 439 15.64 2.79 9.05
C ASP A 439 14.46 1.81 8.92
N ALA A 440 13.42 2.22 8.19
CA ALA A 440 12.24 1.38 7.97
C ALA A 440 12.56 0.05 7.28
N TRP A 441 13.52 0.03 6.36
CA TRP A 441 13.96 -1.18 5.65
C TRP A 441 14.73 -2.12 6.58
N SER A 442 15.61 -1.55 7.40
CA SER A 442 16.43 -2.28 8.38
C SER A 442 15.57 -3.09 9.35
N ALA A 443 14.36 -2.64 9.65
CA ALA A 443 13.44 -3.39 10.50
C ALA A 443 12.92 -4.68 9.85
N ALA A 444 12.68 -4.66 8.52
CA ALA A 444 12.30 -5.88 7.80
C ALA A 444 13.46 -6.87 7.76
N VAL A 445 14.69 -6.39 7.52
CA VAL A 445 15.92 -7.20 7.61
C VAL A 445 16.07 -7.80 9.00
N PHE A 446 15.97 -6.96 10.04
CA PHE A 446 16.07 -7.38 11.43
C PHE A 446 15.07 -8.49 11.76
N GLN A 447 13.80 -8.32 11.40
CA GLN A 447 12.76 -9.31 11.70
C GLN A 447 12.94 -10.62 10.93
N GLN A 448 13.40 -10.57 9.68
CA GLN A 448 13.73 -11.76 8.91
C GLN A 448 14.88 -12.54 9.55
N GLU A 449 16.00 -11.87 9.86
CA GLU A 449 17.14 -12.51 10.51
C GLU A 449 16.81 -13.00 11.92
N PHE A 450 16.01 -12.25 12.67
CA PHE A 450 15.51 -12.66 13.99
C PHE A 450 14.75 -13.98 13.92
N SER A 451 13.84 -14.14 12.96
CA SER A 451 13.11 -15.41 12.79
C SER A 451 14.03 -16.58 12.49
N ALA A 452 15.04 -16.40 11.61
CA ALA A 452 15.99 -17.44 11.24
C ALA A 452 16.91 -17.84 12.41
N PHE A 453 17.47 -16.86 13.13
CA PHE A 453 18.31 -17.14 14.30
C PHE A 453 17.51 -17.79 15.43
N TYR A 454 16.30 -17.30 15.70
CA TYR A 454 15.46 -17.83 16.77
C TYR A 454 15.08 -19.28 16.49
N GLU A 455 14.74 -19.60 15.25
CA GLU A 455 14.39 -20.95 14.83
C GLU A 455 15.56 -21.93 14.97
N ALA A 456 16.78 -21.51 14.68
CA ALA A 456 17.98 -22.33 14.88
C ALA A 456 18.28 -22.51 16.38
N PHE A 457 18.36 -21.42 17.14
CA PHE A 457 18.71 -21.48 18.56
C PHE A 457 17.65 -22.20 19.41
N SER A 458 16.37 -22.10 19.05
CA SER A 458 15.29 -22.88 19.69
C SER A 458 15.44 -24.38 19.49
N ARG A 459 16.13 -24.81 18.41
CA ARG A 459 16.45 -26.21 18.13
C ARG A 459 17.85 -26.62 18.59
N GLY A 460 18.57 -25.74 19.29
CA GLY A 460 19.94 -26.00 19.72
C GLY A 460 20.96 -26.02 18.57
N THR A 461 20.63 -25.46 17.41
CA THR A 461 21.53 -25.35 16.25
C THR A 461 21.93 -23.89 16.01
N SER A 462 22.86 -23.67 15.08
CA SER A 462 23.25 -22.34 14.62
C SER A 462 22.63 -22.06 13.25
N ALA A 463 22.12 -20.85 13.03
CA ALA A 463 21.63 -20.46 11.71
C ALA A 463 22.80 -20.10 10.78
N THR A 464 22.72 -20.51 9.52
CA THR A 464 23.66 -20.08 8.47
C THR A 464 22.93 -19.09 7.56
N LEU A 465 23.24 -17.80 7.71
CA LEU A 465 22.82 -16.76 6.78
C LEU A 465 23.96 -16.44 5.81
N PRO A 466 23.68 -16.04 4.56
CA PRO A 466 24.71 -15.61 3.62
C PRO A 466 25.60 -14.52 4.21
N GLU A 467 26.89 -14.51 3.90
CA GLU A 467 27.82 -13.48 4.37
C GLU A 467 27.42 -12.09 3.84
N LEU A 468 27.65 -11.06 4.66
CA LEU A 468 27.55 -9.66 4.25
C LEU A 468 28.89 -9.23 3.66
N THR A 469 28.95 -9.04 2.34
CA THR A 469 30.19 -8.69 1.61
C THR A 469 30.69 -7.29 1.92
N ILE A 470 29.81 -6.42 2.41
CA ILE A 470 30.09 -5.06 2.89
C ILE A 470 29.29 -4.82 4.18
N GLN A 471 29.60 -3.72 4.87
CA GLN A 471 28.89 -3.21 6.04
C GLN A 471 28.53 -1.74 5.84
N TYR A 472 27.75 -1.17 6.75
CA TYR A 472 27.29 0.23 6.61
C TYR A 472 28.44 1.23 6.51
N ALA A 473 29.54 1.03 7.24
CA ALA A 473 30.69 1.91 7.19
C ALA A 473 31.36 1.94 5.80
N ASP A 474 31.32 0.82 5.07
CA ASP A 474 31.82 0.74 3.69
C ASP A 474 30.95 1.59 2.75
N TYR A 475 29.63 1.52 2.91
CA TYR A 475 28.69 2.39 2.18
C TYR A 475 28.93 3.87 2.49
N ALA A 476 29.08 4.22 3.78
CA ALA A 476 29.33 5.60 4.19
C ALA A 476 30.63 6.15 3.58
N HIS A 477 31.70 5.36 3.59
CA HIS A 477 32.97 5.72 2.97
C HIS A 477 32.85 5.90 1.46
N TRP A 478 32.24 4.91 0.78
CA TRP A 478 31.96 4.98 -0.66
C TRP A 478 31.14 6.22 -1.04
N GLN A 479 30.09 6.53 -0.28
CA GLN A 479 29.23 7.69 -0.56
C GLN A 479 30.01 9.00 -0.53
N ARG A 480 30.95 9.15 0.42
CA ARG A 480 31.81 10.34 0.53
C ARG A 480 32.78 10.47 -0.64
N GLN A 481 33.32 9.35 -1.12
CA GLN A 481 34.27 9.34 -2.24
C GLN A 481 33.59 9.53 -3.59
N TRP A 482 32.38 9.00 -3.77
CA TRP A 482 31.67 9.06 -5.04
C TRP A 482 30.93 10.40 -5.22
N LEU A 483 30.27 10.90 -4.17
CA LEU A 483 29.46 12.12 -4.23
C LEU A 483 30.29 13.38 -3.93
N GLN A 484 31.27 13.66 -4.79
CA GLN A 484 32.11 14.85 -4.73
C GLN A 484 32.47 15.34 -6.15
N GLY A 485 33.06 16.54 -6.25
CA GLY A 485 33.46 17.14 -7.52
C GLY A 485 32.32 17.17 -8.55
N LYS A 486 32.61 16.73 -9.78
CA LYS A 486 31.66 16.75 -10.91
C LYS A 486 30.36 15.99 -10.64
N THR A 487 30.41 14.87 -9.91
CA THR A 487 29.20 14.09 -9.57
C THR A 487 28.26 14.90 -8.68
N LEU A 488 28.81 15.51 -7.62
CA LEU A 488 28.05 16.38 -6.72
C LEU A 488 27.49 17.60 -7.46
N GLU A 489 28.30 18.26 -8.29
CA GLU A 489 27.84 19.41 -9.09
C GLU A 489 26.70 19.07 -10.03
N THR A 490 26.75 17.90 -10.67
CA THR A 490 25.69 17.42 -11.58
C THR A 490 24.38 17.19 -10.81
N GLN A 491 24.46 16.49 -9.68
CA GLN A 491 23.31 16.25 -8.81
C GLN A 491 22.72 17.58 -8.29
N LEU A 492 23.56 18.51 -7.83
CA LEU A 492 23.15 19.81 -7.32
C LEU A 492 22.53 20.71 -8.40
N ALA A 493 23.06 20.70 -9.63
CA ALA A 493 22.54 21.51 -10.72
C ALA A 493 21.07 21.16 -11.03
N PHE A 494 20.75 19.86 -11.04
CA PHE A 494 19.37 19.40 -11.18
C PHE A 494 18.47 19.96 -10.07
N TRP A 495 18.86 19.76 -8.80
CA TRP A 495 18.03 20.17 -7.67
C TRP A 495 17.88 21.69 -7.55
N ARG A 496 18.92 22.46 -7.87
CA ARG A 496 18.86 23.93 -7.96
C ARG A 496 17.83 24.38 -8.97
N ASN A 497 17.80 23.76 -10.15
CA ASN A 497 16.81 24.07 -11.17
C ASN A 497 15.40 23.63 -10.74
N GLN A 498 15.25 22.41 -10.24
CA GLN A 498 13.96 21.84 -9.82
C GLN A 498 13.30 22.67 -8.71
N LEU A 499 14.07 23.19 -7.77
CA LEU A 499 13.57 23.95 -6.61
C LEU A 499 13.66 25.48 -6.79
N ALA A 500 14.07 25.97 -7.96
CA ALA A 500 14.22 27.39 -8.23
C ALA A 500 12.89 28.15 -8.08
N GLY A 501 12.81 29.08 -7.14
CA GLY A 501 11.59 29.85 -6.89
C GLY A 501 10.46 29.05 -6.23
N ALA A 502 10.76 27.87 -5.66
CA ALA A 502 9.79 27.13 -4.86
C ALA A 502 9.32 27.98 -3.67
N PRO A 503 8.03 27.93 -3.28
CA PRO A 503 7.55 28.68 -2.15
C PRO A 503 8.23 28.20 -0.85
N PRO A 504 8.64 29.12 0.04
CA PRO A 504 9.37 28.75 1.26
C PRO A 504 8.49 28.05 2.30
N LEU A 505 7.16 28.20 2.19
CA LEU A 505 6.19 27.66 3.14
C LEU A 505 4.88 27.29 2.44
N LEU A 506 4.38 26.09 2.74
CA LEU A 506 3.00 25.70 2.48
C LEU A 506 2.06 26.28 3.57
N LYS A 507 1.14 27.15 3.15
CA LYS A 507 0.22 27.90 4.02
C LYS A 507 -1.08 27.11 4.24
N LEU A 508 -1.00 26.04 5.03
CA LEU A 508 -2.20 25.33 5.46
C LEU A 508 -2.99 26.14 6.49
N PRO A 509 -4.34 26.06 6.49
CA PRO A 509 -5.14 26.66 7.55
C PRO A 509 -4.93 25.86 8.84
N THR A 510 -4.30 26.48 9.82
CA THR A 510 -4.01 25.88 11.12
C THR A 510 -5.08 26.29 12.14
N ASP A 511 -5.38 25.40 13.08
CA ASP A 511 -6.31 25.69 14.18
C ASP A 511 -5.68 26.59 15.24
N ARG A 512 -4.34 26.63 15.27
CA ARG A 512 -3.52 27.39 16.21
C ARG A 512 -2.41 28.13 15.44
N PRO A 513 -1.94 29.29 15.93
CA PRO A 513 -0.83 30.00 15.31
C PRO A 513 0.45 29.16 15.39
N ARG A 514 1.28 29.23 14.35
CA ARG A 514 2.57 28.54 14.33
C ARG A 514 3.47 29.09 15.44
N PRO A 515 4.02 28.23 16.34
CA PRO A 515 4.93 28.68 17.38
C PRO A 515 6.29 29.07 16.78
N PRO A 516 7.05 29.99 17.42
CA PRO A 516 8.37 30.41 16.95
C PRO A 516 9.40 29.28 16.94
N MET A 517 9.21 28.27 17.79
CA MET A 517 10.03 27.06 17.86
C MET A 517 9.11 25.84 17.95
N ARG A 518 9.49 24.76 17.28
CA ARG A 518 8.69 23.53 17.24
C ARG A 518 8.84 22.75 18.54
N THR A 519 7.73 22.23 19.06
CA THR A 519 7.75 21.35 20.25
C THR A 519 7.70 19.86 19.88
N PHE A 520 7.51 19.56 18.59
CA PHE A 520 7.33 18.22 18.01
C PHE A 520 6.15 17.42 18.57
N ARG A 521 5.26 18.03 19.37
CA ARG A 521 4.05 17.36 19.85
C ARG A 521 3.21 16.90 18.67
N GLY A 522 2.89 15.61 18.67
CA GLY A 522 2.18 14.94 17.60
C GLY A 522 0.79 14.48 18.02
N GLY A 523 -0.14 14.49 17.07
CA GLY A 523 -1.34 13.65 17.09
C GLY A 523 -1.32 12.69 15.92
N HIS A 524 -2.24 11.73 15.92
CA HIS A 524 -2.41 10.82 14.79
C HIS A 524 -3.88 10.57 14.46
N HIS A 525 -4.13 10.18 13.22
CA HIS A 525 -5.44 9.77 12.71
C HIS A 525 -5.26 8.62 11.73
N THR A 526 -6.14 7.63 11.77
CA THR A 526 -6.11 6.47 10.86
C THR A 526 -7.36 6.45 10.01
N ALA A 527 -7.20 6.04 8.76
CA ALA A 527 -8.30 5.83 7.81
C ALA A 527 -7.98 4.64 6.91
N ALA A 528 -9.00 3.98 6.39
CA ALA A 528 -8.86 2.87 5.46
C ALA A 528 -9.75 3.09 4.24
N LEU A 529 -9.24 2.78 3.05
CA LEU A 529 -10.02 2.80 1.83
C LEU A 529 -10.57 1.41 1.53
N PRO A 530 -11.85 1.31 1.09
CA PRO A 530 -12.43 0.04 0.72
C PRO A 530 -11.72 -0.54 -0.50
N LYS A 531 -11.63 -1.87 -0.55
CA LYS A 531 -10.96 -2.62 -1.63
C LYS A 531 -11.38 -2.19 -3.03
N SER A 532 -12.67 -1.96 -3.25
CA SER A 532 -13.21 -1.55 -4.56
C SER A 532 -12.66 -0.21 -5.05
N LEU A 533 -12.42 0.74 -4.14
CA LEU A 533 -11.81 2.02 -4.49
C LEU A 533 -10.33 1.84 -4.83
N VAL A 534 -9.61 1.00 -4.08
CA VAL A 534 -8.21 0.68 -4.35
C VAL A 534 -8.06 0.01 -5.71
N GLU A 535 -8.95 -0.91 -6.07
CA GLU A 535 -8.99 -1.54 -7.40
C GLU A 535 -9.26 -0.52 -8.51
N GLY A 536 -10.22 0.39 -8.31
CA GLY A 536 -10.47 1.49 -9.25
C GLY A 536 -9.27 2.41 -9.44
N LEU A 537 -8.55 2.72 -8.35
CA LEU A 537 -7.30 3.50 -8.41
C LEU A 537 -6.22 2.74 -9.19
N LYS A 538 -6.04 1.44 -8.96
CA LYS A 538 -5.08 0.61 -9.70
C LYS A 538 -5.39 0.56 -11.20
N LEU A 539 -6.66 0.43 -11.57
CA LEU A 539 -7.08 0.47 -12.98
C LEU A 539 -6.78 1.84 -13.61
N LEU A 540 -7.05 2.94 -12.91
CA LEU A 540 -6.72 4.28 -13.36
C LEU A 540 -5.21 4.47 -13.54
N THR A 541 -4.43 4.05 -12.54
CA THR A 541 -2.96 4.05 -12.55
C THR A 541 -2.40 3.32 -13.78
N GLN A 542 -2.93 2.14 -14.09
CA GLN A 542 -2.51 1.34 -15.24
C GLN A 542 -2.79 2.02 -16.58
N ARG A 543 -3.97 2.63 -16.73
CA ARG A 543 -4.34 3.35 -17.98
C ARG A 543 -3.44 4.55 -18.27
N GLN A 544 -2.89 5.18 -17.23
CA GLN A 544 -2.07 6.39 -17.34
C GLN A 544 -0.56 6.09 -17.32
N SER A 545 -0.15 4.82 -17.27
CA SER A 545 1.25 4.39 -17.16
C SER A 545 2.02 5.11 -16.04
N VAL A 546 1.40 5.18 -14.86
CA VAL A 546 1.98 5.73 -13.62
C VAL A 546 1.98 4.67 -12.52
N THR A 547 2.54 4.98 -11.35
CA THR A 547 2.42 4.08 -10.17
C THR A 547 1.28 4.50 -9.25
N LEU A 548 0.85 3.57 -8.38
CA LEU A 548 -0.18 3.86 -7.38
C LEU A 548 0.26 5.00 -6.44
N PHE A 549 1.55 5.02 -6.07
CA PHE A 549 2.16 6.14 -5.35
C PHE A 549 1.92 7.47 -6.06
N MET A 550 2.23 7.59 -7.36
CA MET A 550 2.03 8.84 -8.12
C MET A 550 0.55 9.25 -8.12
N THR A 551 -0.37 8.29 -8.23
CA THR A 551 -1.82 8.56 -8.23
C THR A 551 -2.28 9.10 -6.87
N LEU A 552 -1.92 8.41 -5.78
CA LEU A 552 -2.24 8.84 -4.42
C LEU A 552 -1.61 10.20 -4.08
N PHE A 553 -0.36 10.41 -4.50
CA PHE A 553 0.40 11.63 -4.28
C PHE A 553 -0.18 12.83 -5.06
N ALA A 554 -0.63 12.63 -6.31
CA ALA A 554 -1.30 13.67 -7.09
C ALA A 554 -2.60 14.14 -6.42
N VAL A 555 -3.41 13.20 -5.91
CA VAL A 555 -4.64 13.55 -5.18
C VAL A 555 -4.31 14.26 -3.87
N PHE A 556 -3.20 13.90 -3.23
CA PHE A 556 -2.76 14.57 -2.00
C PHE A 556 -2.29 16.00 -2.29
N GLN A 557 -1.62 16.24 -3.41
CA GLN A 557 -1.33 17.59 -3.87
C GLN A 557 -2.60 18.40 -4.11
N MET A 558 -3.61 17.83 -4.76
CA MET A 558 -4.90 18.49 -4.98
C MET A 558 -5.54 18.90 -3.64
N LEU A 559 -5.53 18.00 -2.65
CA LEU A 559 -6.01 18.31 -1.31
C LEU A 559 -5.27 19.52 -0.71
N LEU A 560 -3.94 19.50 -0.73
CA LEU A 560 -3.14 20.61 -0.17
C LEU A 560 -3.35 21.91 -0.94
N ALA A 561 -3.53 21.86 -2.26
CA ALA A 561 -3.84 23.02 -3.08
C ALA A 561 -5.20 23.63 -2.72
N CYS A 562 -6.23 22.79 -2.53
CA CYS A 562 -7.55 23.24 -2.09
C CYS A 562 -7.50 23.92 -0.72
N TYR A 563 -6.71 23.39 0.22
CA TYR A 563 -6.60 23.94 1.57
C TYR A 563 -5.73 25.20 1.65
N SER A 564 -4.63 25.26 0.91
CA SER A 564 -3.67 26.37 0.96
C SER A 564 -3.96 27.49 -0.03
N GLY A 565 -4.74 27.22 -1.09
CA GLY A 565 -4.89 28.11 -2.24
C GLY A 565 -3.62 28.24 -3.09
N GLN A 566 -2.62 27.37 -2.88
CA GLN A 566 -1.35 27.38 -3.64
C GLN A 566 -1.37 26.34 -4.75
N GLU A 567 -0.93 26.71 -5.94
CA GLU A 567 -0.81 25.79 -7.09
C GLU A 567 0.62 25.24 -7.26
N ASP A 568 1.63 25.86 -6.66
CA ASP A 568 3.01 25.38 -6.63
C ASP A 568 3.31 24.87 -5.23
N ILE A 569 3.54 23.57 -5.09
CA ILE A 569 3.65 22.89 -3.80
C ILE A 569 4.87 21.97 -3.80
N VAL A 570 5.63 22.00 -2.71
CA VAL A 570 6.70 21.05 -2.44
C VAL A 570 6.26 20.09 -1.33
N ILE A 571 6.25 18.80 -1.61
CA ILE A 571 5.92 17.75 -0.65
C ILE A 571 7.11 16.80 -0.54
N GLY A 572 7.50 16.46 0.69
CA GLY A 572 8.51 15.45 0.93
C GLY A 572 7.98 14.05 0.62
N THR A 573 8.83 13.19 0.09
CA THR A 573 8.63 11.74 0.08
C THR A 573 9.92 11.03 0.48
N ASP A 574 9.79 9.95 1.23
CA ASP A 574 10.92 9.11 1.57
C ASP A 574 11.22 8.13 0.42
N VAL A 575 12.51 7.87 0.19
CA VAL A 575 13.00 6.79 -0.66
C VAL A 575 13.95 5.90 0.14
N ALA A 576 13.90 4.59 -0.12
CA ALA A 576 14.74 3.63 0.60
C ALA A 576 16.24 3.87 0.38
N ASN A 577 16.61 4.46 -0.77
CA ASN A 577 17.99 4.82 -1.14
C ASN A 577 18.96 3.63 -1.03
N ARG A 578 18.50 2.46 -1.48
CA ARG A 578 19.27 1.21 -1.54
C ARG A 578 19.36 0.74 -2.98
N PRO A 579 20.08 1.48 -3.85
CA PRO A 579 20.21 1.08 -5.24
C PRO A 579 21.03 -0.20 -5.37
N ASN A 580 22.03 -0.45 -4.51
CA ASN A 580 22.92 -1.61 -4.65
C ASN A 580 22.37 -2.85 -3.93
N LEU A 581 22.46 -4.03 -4.57
CA LEU A 581 22.03 -5.31 -4.00
C LEU A 581 22.66 -5.59 -2.63
N GLU A 582 23.94 -5.25 -2.50
CA GLU A 582 24.72 -5.40 -1.27
C GLU A 582 24.13 -4.63 -0.10
N THR A 583 23.42 -3.52 -0.37
CA THR A 583 22.79 -2.70 0.68
C THR A 583 21.44 -3.25 1.12
N GLU A 584 20.78 -4.13 0.37
CA GLU A 584 19.43 -4.62 0.69
C GLU A 584 19.37 -5.43 1.99
N ARG A 585 20.48 -6.09 2.36
CA ARG A 585 20.59 -6.95 3.54
C ARG A 585 21.21 -6.25 4.74
N LEU A 586 21.58 -4.97 4.64
CA LEU A 586 22.25 -4.25 5.73
C LEU A 586 21.25 -3.59 6.67
N ILE A 587 21.54 -3.65 7.96
CA ILE A 587 20.97 -2.73 8.95
C ILE A 587 21.80 -1.44 8.94
N GLY A 588 21.13 -0.31 8.80
CA GLY A 588 21.75 1.01 8.77
C GLY A 588 20.79 2.12 8.34
N PHE A 589 21.26 3.36 8.33
CA PHE A 589 20.44 4.53 7.98
C PHE A 589 20.61 4.93 6.51
N PHE A 590 19.77 4.41 5.60
CA PHE A 590 19.89 4.69 4.17
C PHE A 590 18.83 5.67 3.67
N ILE A 591 17.64 5.65 4.26
CA ILE A 591 16.47 6.43 3.84
C ILE A 591 16.85 7.89 3.53
N ASN A 592 16.42 8.37 2.37
CA ASN A 592 16.62 9.74 1.94
C ASN A 592 15.25 10.41 1.72
N LEU A 593 15.19 11.73 1.87
CA LEU A 593 13.98 12.52 1.67
C LEU A 593 14.10 13.33 0.38
N LEU A 594 13.13 13.18 -0.53
CA LEU A 594 13.08 13.91 -1.79
C LEU A 594 12.02 15.01 -1.72
N PRO A 595 12.38 16.28 -1.94
CA PRO A 595 11.42 17.38 -2.07
C PRO A 595 10.81 17.39 -3.47
N LEU A 596 9.64 16.76 -3.63
CA LEU A 596 8.93 16.74 -4.90
C LEU A 596 8.11 18.03 -5.04
N ARG A 597 8.58 18.92 -5.91
CA ARG A 597 7.86 20.13 -6.32
C ARG A 597 6.98 19.84 -7.52
N CYS A 598 5.69 20.13 -7.41
CA CYS A 598 4.75 19.95 -8.51
C CYS A 598 3.86 21.18 -8.67
N ASN A 599 3.48 21.46 -9.93
CA ASN A 599 2.77 22.65 -10.32
C ASN A 599 1.40 22.30 -10.93
N LEU A 600 0.35 22.72 -10.23
CA LEU A 600 -1.07 22.51 -10.54
C LEU A 600 -1.66 23.66 -11.39
N SER A 601 -0.85 24.66 -11.78
CA SER A 601 -1.32 25.83 -12.52
C SER A 601 -1.91 25.51 -13.89
N GLY A 602 -2.84 26.38 -14.31
CA GLY A 602 -3.59 26.27 -15.56
C GLY A 602 -4.79 25.33 -15.47
N ASN A 603 -5.15 24.87 -14.26
CA ASN A 603 -6.27 23.97 -14.00
C ASN A 603 -6.28 22.74 -14.95
N PRO A 604 -5.23 21.91 -14.97
CA PRO A 604 -5.12 20.79 -15.90
C PRO A 604 -6.23 19.74 -15.69
N THR A 605 -6.35 18.78 -16.60
CA THR A 605 -7.08 17.53 -16.28
C THR A 605 -6.28 16.70 -15.27
N PHE A 606 -6.94 15.78 -14.56
CA PHE A 606 -6.22 14.88 -13.64
C PHE A 606 -5.17 14.02 -14.38
N GLY A 607 -5.49 13.50 -15.57
CA GLY A 607 -4.51 12.81 -16.42
C GLY A 607 -3.29 13.66 -16.78
N ALA A 608 -3.49 14.95 -17.11
CA ALA A 608 -2.37 15.86 -17.39
C ALA A 608 -1.52 16.15 -16.13
N LEU A 609 -2.14 16.25 -14.94
CA LEU A 609 -1.40 16.35 -13.68
C LEU A 609 -0.57 15.09 -13.41
N LEU A 610 -1.13 13.90 -13.63
CA LEU A 610 -0.39 12.64 -13.51
C LEU A 610 0.81 12.57 -14.47
N GLY A 611 0.64 13.03 -15.71
CA GLY A 611 1.73 13.14 -16.67
C GLY A 611 2.86 14.05 -16.17
N ARG A 612 2.53 15.25 -15.70
CA ARG A 612 3.52 16.19 -15.10
C ARG A 612 4.23 15.56 -13.92
N LEU A 613 3.47 14.97 -12.99
CA LEU A 613 4.01 14.34 -11.79
C LEU A 613 4.92 13.16 -12.13
N ARG A 614 4.57 12.35 -13.14
CA ARG A 614 5.42 11.24 -13.60
C ARG A 614 6.78 11.77 -14.03
N GLU A 615 6.81 12.79 -14.90
CA GLU A 615 8.06 13.37 -15.38
C GLU A 615 8.91 13.93 -14.23
N THR A 616 8.29 14.68 -13.31
CA THR A 616 8.98 15.21 -12.13
C THR A 616 9.51 14.09 -11.23
N THR A 617 8.69 13.10 -10.91
CA THR A 617 9.05 12.01 -9.99
C THR A 617 10.20 11.18 -10.56
N LEU A 618 10.16 10.85 -11.87
CA LEU A 618 11.24 10.11 -12.52
C LEU A 618 12.54 10.92 -12.56
N ALA A 619 12.46 12.22 -12.82
CA ALA A 619 13.63 13.10 -12.78
C ALA A 619 14.23 13.18 -11.37
N CYS A 620 13.40 13.32 -10.33
CA CYS A 620 13.85 13.30 -8.93
C CYS A 620 14.44 11.94 -8.54
N TYR A 621 13.87 10.82 -8.98
CA TYR A 621 14.45 9.50 -8.72
C TYR A 621 15.78 9.26 -9.42
N ALA A 622 16.01 9.85 -10.60
CA ALA A 622 17.32 9.79 -11.26
C ALA A 622 18.40 10.56 -10.48
N HIS A 623 18.00 11.45 -9.57
CA HIS A 623 18.88 12.28 -8.74
C HIS A 623 18.70 12.01 -7.24
N GLN A 624 18.15 10.84 -6.88
CA GLN A 624 17.80 10.49 -5.50
C GLN A 624 19.02 10.26 -4.60
N ASP A 625 20.19 10.04 -5.20
CA ASP A 625 21.44 9.82 -4.48
C ASP A 625 21.94 11.08 -3.77
N MET A 626 21.41 12.26 -4.12
CA MET A 626 21.66 13.51 -3.42
C MET A 626 21.03 13.49 -2.02
N PRO A 627 21.82 13.48 -0.94
CA PRO A 627 21.28 13.47 0.42
C PRO A 627 20.53 14.76 0.71
N PHE A 628 19.33 14.66 1.28
CA PHE A 628 18.49 15.82 1.63
C PHE A 628 19.24 16.87 2.44
N ASP A 629 19.99 16.44 3.44
CA ASP A 629 20.72 17.35 4.33
C ASP A 629 21.84 18.09 3.62
N LYS A 630 22.55 17.41 2.72
CA LYS A 630 23.56 18.05 1.87
C LYS A 630 22.89 19.02 0.89
N LEU A 631 21.71 18.69 0.38
CA LEU A 631 20.93 19.59 -0.47
C LEU A 631 20.52 20.86 0.29
N VAL A 632 20.04 20.75 1.52
CA VAL A 632 19.69 21.90 2.38
C VAL A 632 20.93 22.75 2.68
N GLU A 633 22.07 22.12 2.97
CA GLU A 633 23.34 22.82 3.21
C GLU A 633 23.76 23.67 1.99
N GLU A 634 23.63 23.11 0.78
CA GLU A 634 24.06 23.75 -0.48
C GLU A 634 23.07 24.79 -1.00
N LEU A 635 21.76 24.59 -0.79
CA LEU A 635 20.74 25.56 -1.18
C LEU A 635 20.61 26.73 -0.21
N ARG A 636 21.01 26.54 1.05
CA ARG A 636 20.94 27.56 2.12
C ARG A 636 19.57 28.27 2.17
N PRO A 637 18.44 27.54 2.27
CA PRO A 637 17.14 28.18 2.44
C PRO A 637 17.12 29.00 3.73
N GLU A 638 16.21 29.97 3.81
CA GLU A 638 16.04 30.81 4.99
C GLU A 638 15.87 29.94 6.25
N ARG A 639 16.74 30.15 7.24
CA ARG A 639 16.72 29.38 8.48
C ARG A 639 15.54 29.83 9.33
N ASN A 640 14.64 28.90 9.61
CA ASN A 640 13.46 29.16 10.43
C ASN A 640 13.23 27.97 11.38
N LEU A 641 13.27 28.22 12.69
CA LEU A 641 13.12 27.19 13.73
C LEU A 641 11.67 26.71 13.90
N SER A 642 10.70 27.40 13.30
CA SER A 642 9.28 27.09 13.34
C SER A 642 8.84 26.07 12.28
N GLN A 643 9.71 25.72 11.31
CA GLN A 643 9.35 24.87 10.17
C GLN A 643 10.53 24.05 9.64
N ASN A 644 10.22 22.94 8.96
CA ASN A 644 11.24 22.19 8.22
C ASN A 644 11.70 22.96 6.97
N PRO A 645 12.98 22.84 6.59
CA PRO A 645 13.47 23.38 5.32
C PRO A 645 12.85 22.63 4.14
N LEU A 646 12.53 23.33 3.06
CA LEU A 646 12.01 22.83 1.78
C LEU A 646 10.65 22.10 1.81
N THR A 647 10.31 21.34 2.84
CA THR A 647 9.09 20.52 2.90
C THR A 647 8.46 20.56 4.30
N GLN A 648 7.22 21.03 4.41
CA GLN A 648 6.48 21.01 5.67
C GLN A 648 5.57 19.80 5.82
N VAL A 649 5.23 19.17 4.70
CA VAL A 649 4.35 18.00 4.63
C VAL A 649 5.09 16.83 4.00
N LEU A 650 4.83 15.63 4.51
CA LEU A 650 5.41 14.37 4.05
C LEU A 650 4.30 13.44 3.54
N PHE A 651 4.54 12.77 2.41
CA PHE A 651 3.68 11.67 1.93
C PHE A 651 4.56 10.47 1.58
N VAL A 652 4.27 9.31 2.17
CA VAL A 652 5.08 8.09 2.01
C VAL A 652 4.16 6.91 1.74
N MET A 653 4.48 6.11 0.72
CA MET A 653 3.88 4.80 0.51
C MET A 653 4.81 3.72 1.06
N GLN A 654 4.38 3.01 2.09
CA GLN A 654 5.12 1.94 2.75
C GLN A 654 5.11 0.68 1.88
N ASN A 655 6.19 0.50 1.12
CA ASN A 655 6.42 -0.65 0.24
C ASN A 655 7.61 -1.51 0.70
N THR A 656 7.98 -1.44 1.98
CA THR A 656 9.07 -2.25 2.56
C THR A 656 8.72 -3.75 2.52
N PRO A 657 9.71 -4.65 2.44
CA PRO A 657 9.47 -6.09 2.41
C PRO A 657 8.57 -6.56 3.57
N ARG A 658 7.64 -7.47 3.28
CA ARG A 658 6.79 -8.09 4.31
C ARG A 658 7.67 -8.89 5.27
N ALA A 659 7.51 -8.63 6.55
CA ALA A 659 8.25 -9.31 7.61
C ALA A 659 7.53 -10.61 8.04
N THR A 660 8.28 -11.57 8.57
CA THR A 660 7.78 -12.87 9.03
C THR A 660 6.77 -12.69 10.17
N LYS A 661 5.52 -13.14 9.99
CA LYS A 661 4.46 -13.00 11.01
C LYS A 661 4.38 -14.17 11.97
N GLU A 662 4.75 -15.37 11.54
CA GLU A 662 4.66 -16.58 12.36
C GLU A 662 5.87 -17.48 12.12
N PHE A 663 6.44 -18.04 13.17
CA PHE A 663 7.53 -19.04 13.12
C PHE A 663 7.63 -19.77 14.46
N CYS A 664 8.02 -21.05 14.45
CA CYS A 664 8.23 -21.84 15.68
C CYS A 664 7.06 -21.79 16.69
N GLY A 665 5.81 -21.71 16.21
CA GLY A 665 4.62 -21.58 17.08
C GLY A 665 4.40 -20.18 17.67
N LEU A 666 5.28 -19.22 17.39
CA LEU A 666 5.12 -17.82 17.77
C LEU A 666 4.33 -17.05 16.70
N LYS A 667 3.43 -16.19 17.15
CA LYS A 667 2.70 -15.23 16.31
C LYS A 667 3.10 -13.81 16.70
N LEU A 668 3.64 -13.07 15.74
CA LEU A 668 4.02 -11.68 15.90
C LEU A 668 2.90 -10.77 15.39
N SER A 669 2.51 -9.80 16.22
CA SER A 669 1.59 -8.74 15.85
C SER A 669 2.10 -7.39 16.35
N ARG A 670 1.57 -6.30 15.76
CA ARG A 670 1.90 -4.95 16.22
C ARG A 670 1.30 -4.74 17.60
N PHE A 671 2.09 -4.20 18.53
CA PHE A 671 1.58 -3.70 19.79
C PHE A 671 1.26 -2.21 19.63
N GLU A 672 0.02 -1.82 19.89
CA GLU A 672 -0.41 -0.43 19.70
C GLU A 672 0.17 0.49 20.77
N MET A 673 0.75 1.60 20.32
CA MET A 673 1.28 2.66 21.17
C MET A 673 0.86 4.01 20.59
N PRO A 674 0.46 4.98 21.43
CA PRO A 674 0.10 6.30 20.95
C PRO A 674 1.29 6.97 20.26
N ILE A 675 1.07 7.50 19.05
CA ILE A 675 2.02 8.40 18.40
C ILE A 675 1.88 9.78 19.06
N THR A 676 2.92 10.22 19.74
CA THR A 676 2.93 11.48 20.52
C THR A 676 3.83 12.55 19.93
N GLN A 677 4.55 12.23 18.85
CA GLN A 677 5.51 13.14 18.20
C GLN A 677 5.27 13.26 16.70
N SER A 678 5.54 14.45 16.14
CA SER A 678 5.48 14.72 14.71
C SER A 678 6.69 15.53 14.23
N LYS A 679 7.42 14.99 13.25
CA LYS A 679 8.56 15.65 12.58
C LYS A 679 8.14 16.58 11.45
N PHE A 680 6.88 16.59 11.06
CA PHE A 680 6.31 17.42 9.99
C PHE A 680 5.06 18.14 10.49
N ASP A 681 4.56 19.12 9.74
CA ASP A 681 3.27 19.72 10.04
C ASP A 681 2.16 18.68 9.87
N VAL A 682 2.22 17.93 8.75
CA VAL A 682 1.42 16.75 8.45
C VAL A 682 2.31 15.73 7.74
N ALA A 683 2.23 14.46 8.13
CA ALA A 683 2.85 13.33 7.47
C ALA A 683 1.80 12.24 7.22
N VAL A 684 1.72 11.75 6.00
CA VAL A 684 0.76 10.69 5.61
C VAL A 684 1.53 9.46 5.18
N PHE A 685 1.29 8.35 5.86
CA PHE A 685 1.85 7.04 5.54
C PHE A 685 0.75 6.14 4.98
N ALA A 686 0.80 5.86 3.69
CA ALA A 686 -0.07 4.91 3.01
C ALA A 686 0.55 3.50 3.08
N SER A 687 -0.23 2.47 3.36
CA SER A 687 0.23 1.08 3.37
C SER A 687 -0.87 0.15 2.85
N GLU A 688 -0.50 -0.78 1.98
CA GLU A 688 -1.42 -1.75 1.42
C GLU A 688 -1.34 -3.09 2.17
N ASN A 689 -2.50 -3.62 2.57
CA ASN A 689 -2.63 -5.00 3.05
C ASN A 689 -3.56 -5.80 2.12
N ASP A 690 -3.71 -7.11 2.34
CA ASP A 690 -4.46 -7.99 1.41
C ASP A 690 -5.97 -7.65 1.30
N LYS A 691 -6.50 -6.76 2.15
CA LYS A 691 -7.93 -6.43 2.24
C LYS A 691 -8.25 -4.96 1.97
N GLU A 692 -7.30 -4.04 2.17
CA GLU A 692 -7.54 -2.58 2.19
C GLU A 692 -6.24 -1.78 2.05
N MET A 693 -6.38 -0.49 1.72
CA MET A 693 -5.31 0.51 1.80
C MET A 693 -5.50 1.35 3.07
N ASN A 694 -4.52 1.32 3.96
CA ASN A 694 -4.52 2.06 5.22
C ASN A 694 -3.70 3.35 5.12
N PHE A 695 -4.20 4.41 5.72
CA PHE A 695 -3.56 5.71 5.83
C PHE A 695 -3.36 6.06 7.30
N HIS A 696 -2.12 6.34 7.68
CA HIS A 696 -1.77 6.86 8.99
C HIS A 696 -1.32 8.31 8.83
N TRP A 697 -2.12 9.24 9.35
CA TRP A 697 -1.81 10.66 9.42
C TRP A 697 -1.13 10.94 10.76
N VAL A 698 0.03 11.58 10.72
CA VAL A 698 0.73 12.11 11.89
C VAL A 698 0.83 13.61 11.71
N TYR A 699 0.45 14.40 12.70
CA TYR A 699 0.36 15.85 12.54
C TYR A 699 0.87 16.60 13.76
N SER A 700 1.33 17.83 13.57
CA SER A 700 1.74 18.71 14.66
C SER A 700 0.52 19.14 15.48
N ALA A 701 0.45 18.72 16.74
CA ALA A 701 -0.58 19.13 17.68
C ALA A 701 -0.47 20.63 18.05
N ASP A 702 0.69 21.25 17.80
CA ASP A 702 0.87 22.69 17.93
C ASP A 702 0.09 23.48 16.88
N LEU A 703 -0.23 22.86 15.73
CA LEU A 703 -0.87 23.51 14.59
C LEU A 703 -2.32 23.06 14.37
N PHE A 704 -2.59 21.77 14.54
CA PHE A 704 -3.88 21.17 14.17
C PHE A 704 -4.57 20.46 15.35
N GLY A 705 -5.89 20.46 15.31
CA GLY A 705 -6.77 19.65 16.15
C GLY A 705 -7.19 18.35 15.46
N PRO A 706 -7.64 17.33 16.21
CA PRO A 706 -8.06 16.04 15.64
C PRO A 706 -9.17 16.15 14.59
N ALA A 707 -10.14 17.06 14.79
CA ALA A 707 -11.27 17.25 13.88
C ALA A 707 -10.85 17.77 12.50
N THR A 708 -9.84 18.64 12.45
CA THR A 708 -9.31 19.21 11.20
C THR A 708 -8.65 18.13 10.37
N ILE A 709 -7.82 17.28 10.98
CA ILE A 709 -7.11 16.20 10.29
C ILE A 709 -8.06 15.08 9.87
N SER A 710 -9.04 14.74 10.72
CA SER A 710 -10.11 13.82 10.34
C SER A 710 -10.90 14.32 9.13
N SER A 711 -11.17 15.63 9.04
CA SER A 711 -11.84 16.22 7.88
C SER A 711 -10.94 16.22 6.64
N MET A 712 -9.65 16.55 6.76
CA MET A 712 -8.69 16.43 5.66
C MET A 712 -8.62 15.00 5.12
N SER A 713 -8.64 13.99 5.99
CA SER A 713 -8.64 12.57 5.61
C SER A 713 -9.92 12.19 4.85
N ARG A 714 -11.09 12.63 5.30
CA ARG A 714 -12.37 12.41 4.57
C ARG A 714 -12.39 13.11 3.22
N HIS A 715 -11.93 14.36 3.16
CA HIS A 715 -11.82 15.10 1.89
C HIS A 715 -10.84 14.42 0.92
N TYR A 716 -9.73 13.86 1.42
CA TYR A 716 -8.80 13.09 0.62
C TYR A 716 -9.46 11.85 0.00
N GLU A 717 -10.22 11.10 0.79
CA GLU A 717 -11.01 9.98 0.29
C GLU A 717 -12.05 10.40 -0.78
N ASN A 718 -12.77 11.51 -0.55
CA ASN A 718 -13.75 12.03 -1.51
C ASN A 718 -13.09 12.41 -2.85
N LEU A 719 -11.91 13.03 -2.81
CA LEU A 719 -11.13 13.33 -3.99
C LEU A 719 -10.69 12.04 -4.70
N LEU A 720 -10.21 11.03 -3.97
CA LEU A 720 -9.84 9.72 -4.54
C LEU A 720 -11.02 9.06 -5.25
N ARG A 721 -12.22 9.07 -4.65
CA ARG A 721 -13.45 8.56 -5.29
C ARG A 721 -13.79 9.34 -6.55
N SER A 722 -13.64 10.66 -6.51
CA SER A 722 -14.00 11.53 -7.62
C SER A 722 -13.06 11.37 -8.82
N VAL A 723 -11.75 11.21 -8.60
CA VAL A 723 -10.80 10.99 -9.70
C VAL A 723 -10.96 9.62 -10.35
N VAL A 724 -11.35 8.59 -9.59
CA VAL A 724 -11.69 7.27 -10.16
C VAL A 724 -12.95 7.35 -11.02
N ALA A 725 -13.96 8.09 -10.57
CA ALA A 725 -15.21 8.22 -11.31
C ALA A 725 -15.08 9.06 -12.58
N ARG A 726 -14.24 10.11 -12.58
CA ARG A 726 -14.16 11.09 -13.67
C ARG A 726 -12.72 11.55 -13.97
N PRO A 727 -11.81 10.65 -14.38
CA PRO A 727 -10.38 10.93 -14.51
C PRO A 727 -10.03 11.99 -15.58
N GLU A 728 -10.92 12.22 -16.54
CA GLU A 728 -10.72 13.23 -17.60
C GLU A 728 -11.13 14.65 -17.20
N SER A 729 -11.64 14.82 -15.97
CA SER A 729 -12.13 16.12 -15.50
C SER A 729 -10.99 17.06 -15.11
N ARG A 730 -11.28 18.37 -15.13
CA ARG A 730 -10.36 19.43 -14.70
C ARG A 730 -10.29 19.51 -13.18
N LEU A 731 -9.16 19.96 -12.64
CA LEU A 731 -8.90 19.94 -11.20
C LEU A 731 -9.97 20.67 -10.37
N ASP A 732 -10.46 21.82 -10.86
CA ASP A 732 -11.48 22.64 -10.17
C ASP A 732 -12.88 22.00 -10.11
N THR A 733 -13.15 20.97 -10.91
CA THR A 733 -14.44 20.27 -10.94
C THR A 733 -14.52 19.11 -9.94
N PHE A 734 -13.41 18.73 -9.31
CA PHE A 734 -13.40 17.70 -8.28
C PHE A 734 -13.90 18.29 -6.96
N GLU A 735 -14.90 17.63 -6.38
CA GLU A 735 -15.52 18.09 -5.15
C GLU A 735 -14.91 17.38 -3.95
N MET A 736 -14.26 18.14 -3.06
CA MET A 736 -13.71 17.59 -1.82
C MET A 736 -14.76 17.41 -0.72
N PHE A 737 -15.82 18.22 -0.76
CA PHE A 737 -16.88 18.22 0.26
C PHE A 737 -17.99 17.23 -0.10
N SER A 738 -18.43 16.47 0.89
CA SER A 738 -19.66 15.68 0.77
C SER A 738 -20.89 16.59 0.60
N PRO A 739 -22.01 16.08 0.03
CA PRO A 739 -23.27 16.83 -0.02
C PRO A 739 -23.72 17.35 1.35
N GLU A 740 -23.57 16.55 2.40
CA GLU A 740 -23.89 16.90 3.79
C GLU A 740 -23.02 18.08 4.30
N GLU A 741 -21.72 18.08 3.99
CA GLU A 741 -20.82 19.17 4.36
C GLU A 741 -21.12 20.46 3.60
N LYS A 742 -21.56 20.36 2.35
CA LYS A 742 -22.03 21.53 1.58
C LYS A 742 -23.29 22.12 2.19
N GLU A 743 -24.25 21.28 2.57
CA GLU A 743 -25.46 21.73 3.26
C GLU A 743 -25.11 22.42 4.58
N LYS A 744 -24.25 21.81 5.40
CA LYS A 744 -23.78 22.38 6.66
C LYS A 744 -23.01 23.69 6.47
N GLN A 745 -22.08 23.79 5.51
CA GLN A 745 -21.40 25.05 5.21
C GLN A 745 -22.36 26.12 4.71
N SER A 746 -23.37 25.75 3.92
CA SER A 746 -24.39 26.69 3.45
C SER A 746 -25.23 27.23 4.61
N ALA A 747 -25.56 26.37 5.59
CA ALA A 747 -26.27 26.73 6.81
C ALA A 747 -25.40 27.63 7.70
N ASP A 748 -24.16 27.25 7.99
CA ASP A 748 -23.20 28.02 8.79
C ASP A 748 -22.91 29.40 8.15
N LYS A 749 -22.82 29.47 6.82
CA LYS A 749 -22.62 30.75 6.10
C LYS A 749 -23.86 31.64 6.19
N LYS A 750 -25.06 31.06 6.11
CA LYS A 750 -26.33 31.80 6.35
C LYS A 750 -26.39 32.32 7.79
N GLU A 751 -26.02 31.50 8.77
CA GLU A 751 -26.03 31.85 10.19
C GLU A 751 -24.96 32.89 10.53
N ARG A 752 -23.75 32.79 10.00
CA ARG A 752 -22.70 33.83 10.12
C ARG A 752 -23.13 35.14 9.49
N LYS A 753 -23.76 35.10 8.30
CA LYS A 753 -24.29 36.30 7.64
C LYS A 753 -25.39 36.93 8.50
N GLN A 754 -26.30 36.14 9.07
CA GLN A 754 -27.32 36.62 10.00
C GLN A 754 -26.73 37.20 11.29
N SER A 755 -25.72 36.55 11.89
CA SER A 755 -25.02 37.05 13.07
C SER A 755 -24.26 38.37 12.79
N HIS A 756 -23.62 38.47 11.63
CA HIS A 756 -22.92 39.70 11.20
C HIS A 756 -23.90 40.85 10.96
N ILE A 757 -25.03 40.58 10.28
CA ILE A 757 -26.12 41.56 10.10
C ILE A 757 -26.70 41.99 11.45
N LYS A 758 -26.93 41.03 12.37
CA LYS A 758 -27.44 41.33 13.71
C LYS A 758 -26.47 42.21 14.49
N LYS A 759 -25.15 41.94 14.43
CA LYS A 759 -24.10 42.78 15.03
C LYS A 759 -24.06 44.19 14.45
N LEU A 760 -24.23 44.34 13.13
CA LEU A 760 -24.32 45.64 12.46
C LEU A 760 -25.58 46.43 12.87
N MET A 761 -26.70 45.73 13.06
CA MET A 761 -27.98 46.34 13.48
C MET A 761 -28.03 46.73 14.96
N THR A 762 -27.19 46.11 15.81
CA THR A 762 -27.08 46.42 17.24
C THR A 762 -25.90 47.34 17.59
N ALA A 763 -25.09 47.74 16.61
CA ALA A 763 -23.99 48.67 16.84
C ALA A 763 -24.54 50.10 16.94
N GLU A 764 -24.37 50.76 18.09
CA GLU A 764 -24.71 52.18 18.23
C GLU A 764 -23.84 53.02 17.27
N PRO A 765 -24.44 54.01 16.57
CA PRO A 765 -23.69 54.85 15.65
C PRO A 765 -22.63 55.65 16.42
N LYS A 766 -21.35 55.46 16.08
CA LYS A 766 -20.28 56.33 16.56
C LYS A 766 -20.50 57.74 16.00
N VAL A 767 -21.00 58.65 16.83
CA VAL A 767 -21.01 60.08 16.53
C VAL A 767 -19.56 60.55 16.47
N VAL A 768 -19.07 60.84 15.27
CA VAL A 768 -17.77 61.50 15.08
C VAL A 768 -17.98 62.99 15.24
N SER A 769 -17.58 63.54 16.38
CA SER A 769 -17.54 64.99 16.62
C SER A 769 -16.39 65.61 15.83
N PHE A 770 -16.69 66.42 14.82
CA PHE A 770 -15.73 67.33 14.19
C PHE A 770 -15.67 68.61 15.01
N ALA A 771 -14.70 68.72 15.92
CA ALA A 771 -14.30 69.99 16.50
C ALA A 771 -12.79 69.99 16.78
N GLU A 772 -12.20 71.16 16.57
CA GLU A 772 -10.79 71.54 16.84
C GLU A 772 -9.75 71.23 15.77
N THR A 773 -9.93 71.86 14.61
CA THR A 773 -8.81 72.48 13.89
C THR A 773 -8.66 73.92 14.37
N LYS A 774 -7.69 74.23 15.25
CA LYS A 774 -6.99 75.53 15.25
C LYS A 774 -5.81 75.58 16.22
N ALA A 775 -4.73 76.16 15.70
CA ALA A 775 -3.59 76.80 16.36
C ALA A 775 -2.58 75.88 17.07
N HIS A 776 -1.36 75.77 16.53
CA HIS A 776 -0.25 76.67 16.88
C HIS A 776 0.80 76.62 15.77
N GLY A 777 1.18 77.79 15.26
CA GLY A 777 2.42 78.00 14.53
C GLY A 777 3.38 78.77 15.43
N GLU A 778 4.64 78.36 15.43
CA GLU A 778 5.86 79.15 15.15
C GLU A 778 7.03 78.17 14.98
#